data_AF-A0A0E3RZ79-F1
#
_entry.id   AF-A0A0E3RZ79-F1
#
_cell.length_a   1.000
_cell.length_b   1.000
_cell.length_c   1.000
_cell.angle_alpha   90.00
_cell.angle_beta   90.00
_cell.angle_gamma   90.00
#
_symmetry.space_group_name_H-M   'P 1'
#
loop_
_entity.id
_entity.type
_entity.pdbx_description
1 polymer ?
#
loop_
_entity_poly.entity_id
_entity_poly.type
_entity_poly.pdbx_seq_one_letter_code
_entity_poly.pdbx_strand_id
1 'polypeptide(L)'
;MYKITKMIILLVAGMCLLTGFVTTTTALTNILVESDHAYANNFDYIWPEISHPEATQMRLHFTKLELDFDDKLILLDKDGNKLVTFKDYKNEDFWTEWYTGNTIKVKLETNRYGTAYGFKIDQVETRNDMAPSGDLPESYHSYANNFNYIWPEISRPEATQMRLHFTKLELDFDDKLILLNKDGNKLVTFKDYNNEDFWTEWYTGNTIKVKLETNRYETAYGFKIDQVEIRTNPESISMDIKETPSSSSAPFAYITNGGSNNVSVIDTVNNTVIAVVDVGSDPFGVAVAPDGTKVYVANMGSNNISVIDTATNSVTDTIDAGINPRGIAVSPDGTKIYVVNSASNNVSVIDTVTNNVTASVTAGGIPYGVAVNPDGKKVYVTNGDIGNENNTVSVIDTISNNVIATVTAGGIPYGVAVTPDGTKVYVANWGSDNVSIIDTTSNNITARVNITKPVGITVSPDGKKVYVTNVSNNLSVIDTANNTVTATVNVGSDPSGVAVTPDGKKVYVVNSGSNNVSVIDTASNIVIATVPAGNTPRAFGQFISGSVSTSAAPAGPECKEIKDYLPVYTNGVNLNIINKVGKDILVVWTKADSREPVFKVNILNEQNRTVTTPTGIVDEYIRISYPQEVCSWYRVIQATNSGHTQLESGYDYTVTYYWGSNGTGLTPIPDSEAPE
;
A
#
# COMPACT_ATOMS: atom_id res chain seq x y z
N MET A 1 44.50 10.66 -51.02
CA MET A 1 44.94 11.48 -49.87
C MET A 1 43.76 12.32 -49.38
N TYR A 2 43.29 12.05 -48.15
CA TYR A 2 42.83 13.03 -47.14
C TYR A 2 42.09 14.34 -47.51
N LYS A 3 40.78 14.42 -47.16
CA LYS A 3 40.12 15.33 -46.17
C LYS A 3 38.60 15.49 -46.51
N ILE A 4 37.59 15.45 -45.63
CA ILE A 4 37.35 15.77 -44.20
C ILE A 4 36.99 17.25 -43.93
N THR A 5 35.91 17.69 -43.25
CA THR A 5 34.56 17.17 -42.83
C THR A 5 33.78 18.35 -42.18
N LYS A 6 32.43 18.44 -42.26
CA LYS A 6 31.44 18.87 -41.20
C LYS A 6 30.12 19.55 -41.67
N MET A 7 29.00 18.82 -41.59
CA MET A 7 27.90 18.89 -40.57
C MET A 7 27.20 20.23 -40.16
N ILE A 8 25.89 20.11 -39.79
CA ILE A 8 24.94 21.03 -39.04
C ILE A 8 23.84 21.70 -39.92
N ILE A 9 22.53 21.85 -39.59
CA ILE A 9 21.52 21.08 -38.77
C ILE A 9 20.10 21.75 -38.84
N LEU A 10 19.01 20.99 -38.57
CA LEU A 10 17.64 21.36 -38.04
C LEU A 10 16.38 21.71 -38.91
N LEU A 11 15.22 21.31 -38.32
CA LEU A 11 13.78 21.66 -38.49
C LEU A 11 13.03 21.13 -39.74
N VAL A 12 12.00 20.25 -39.71
CA VAL A 12 10.96 19.76 -38.74
C VAL A 12 9.60 20.50 -38.77
N ALA A 13 8.52 19.69 -38.73
CA ALA A 13 7.08 19.97 -38.61
C ALA A 13 6.27 20.13 -39.93
N GLY A 14 5.17 19.40 -40.15
CA GLY A 14 4.65 18.25 -39.37
C GLY A 14 3.31 17.68 -39.84
N MET A 15 3.00 16.47 -39.35
CA MET A 15 1.68 15.85 -39.05
C MET A 15 0.55 15.84 -40.12
N CYS A 16 -0.37 14.88 -40.15
CA CYS A 16 -0.47 13.49 -39.65
C CYS A 16 -1.85 12.97 -40.11
N LEU A 17 -1.98 11.73 -40.59
CA LEU A 17 -3.16 10.85 -40.48
C LEU A 17 -2.96 9.54 -41.25
N LEU A 18 -3.64 8.47 -40.81
CA LEU A 18 -3.53 7.06 -41.24
C LEU A 18 -2.25 6.34 -40.81
N THR A 19 -2.39 5.61 -39.69
CA THR A 19 -1.41 4.66 -39.15
C THR A 19 -1.35 3.38 -40.00
N GLY A 20 -0.23 3.16 -40.67
CA GLY A 20 0.17 1.88 -41.26
C GLY A 20 1.64 1.63 -40.93
N PHE A 21 1.97 0.42 -40.47
CA PHE A 21 3.30 0.09 -39.96
C PHE A 21 4.39 0.19 -41.03
N VAL A 22 5.58 0.67 -40.64
CA VAL A 22 6.76 0.77 -41.52
C VAL A 22 7.63 -0.46 -41.35
N THR A 23 7.55 -1.42 -42.28
CA THR A 23 8.59 -2.42 -42.47
C THR A 23 9.79 -1.78 -43.14
N THR A 24 10.97 -1.79 -42.51
CA THR A 24 12.21 -1.27 -43.12
C THR A 24 12.81 -2.28 -44.09
N THR A 25 12.31 -2.30 -45.32
CA THR A 25 12.91 -3.05 -46.43
C THR A 25 14.23 -2.39 -46.87
N THR A 26 15.35 -2.74 -46.21
CA THR A 26 16.70 -2.39 -46.69
C THR A 26 17.10 -3.29 -47.86
N ALA A 27 16.61 -2.99 -49.06
CA ALA A 27 17.02 -3.67 -50.28
C ALA A 27 18.41 -3.19 -50.74
N LEU A 28 19.46 -3.94 -50.39
CA LEU A 28 20.86 -3.91 -50.89
C LEU A 28 21.53 -5.13 -50.21
N THR A 29 22.03 -6.18 -50.87
CA THR A 29 22.48 -6.43 -52.25
C THR A 29 22.16 -7.87 -52.69
N ASN A 30 22.10 -8.17 -54.00
CA ASN A 30 21.87 -9.53 -54.53
C ASN A 30 22.76 -10.61 -53.86
N ILE A 31 22.14 -11.52 -53.11
CA ILE A 31 22.75 -12.80 -52.71
C ILE A 31 21.98 -13.90 -53.46
N LEU A 32 22.53 -14.29 -54.61
CA LEU A 32 22.03 -15.42 -55.41
C LEU A 32 22.76 -16.68 -54.96
N VAL A 33 22.08 -17.55 -54.19
CA VAL A 33 22.60 -18.89 -53.87
C VAL A 33 21.83 -19.90 -54.70
N GLU A 34 22.52 -20.52 -55.64
CA GLU A 34 21.93 -21.39 -56.66
C GLU A 34 22.83 -22.61 -56.85
N SER A 35 22.23 -23.78 -57.11
CA SER A 35 22.97 -24.96 -57.52
C SER A 35 23.23 -24.95 -59.03
N ASP A 36 24.20 -25.72 -59.50
CA ASP A 36 24.25 -26.03 -60.94
C ASP A 36 22.95 -26.73 -61.38
N HIS A 37 22.50 -26.44 -62.60
CA HIS A 37 21.26 -26.96 -63.18
C HIS A 37 21.58 -27.83 -64.41
N ALA A 38 21.56 -29.17 -64.35
CA ALA A 38 21.31 -30.02 -63.19
C ALA A 38 22.57 -30.23 -62.33
N TYR A 39 22.38 -30.58 -61.06
CA TYR A 39 23.46 -30.82 -60.10
C TYR A 39 24.11 -32.21 -60.27
N ALA A 40 25.27 -32.42 -59.63
CA ALA A 40 26.01 -33.68 -59.71
C ALA A 40 25.48 -34.77 -58.74
N ASN A 41 25.69 -36.04 -59.09
CA ASN A 41 25.41 -37.21 -58.26
C ASN A 41 26.52 -37.48 -57.22
N ASN A 42 26.15 -38.05 -56.07
CA ASN A 42 27.01 -38.26 -54.89
C ASN A 42 27.68 -36.96 -54.42
N PHE A 43 26.94 -35.85 -54.50
CA PHE A 43 27.42 -34.51 -54.21
C PHE A 43 27.03 -34.15 -52.77
N ASP A 44 28.03 -33.84 -51.96
CA ASP A 44 27.87 -33.26 -50.62
C ASP A 44 28.59 -31.91 -50.65
N TYR A 45 27.82 -30.82 -50.58
CA TYR A 45 28.37 -29.47 -50.63
C TYR A 45 27.57 -28.51 -49.76
N ILE A 46 28.30 -27.60 -49.10
CA ILE A 46 27.75 -26.51 -48.29
C ILE A 46 28.18 -25.21 -48.97
N TRP A 47 27.20 -24.38 -49.35
CA TRP A 47 27.45 -23.07 -49.95
C TRP A 47 27.98 -22.07 -48.91
N PRO A 48 28.60 -20.96 -49.34
CA PRO A 48 28.93 -19.84 -48.46
C PRO A 48 27.72 -19.42 -47.62
N GLU A 49 27.99 -19.05 -46.36
CA GLU A 49 26.95 -18.72 -45.40
C GLU A 49 26.22 -17.42 -45.77
N ILE A 50 24.88 -17.45 -45.65
CA ILE A 50 24.00 -16.30 -45.87
C ILE A 50 23.87 -15.61 -44.51
N SER A 51 24.68 -14.56 -44.28
CA SER A 51 24.80 -13.90 -42.98
C SER A 51 24.36 -12.44 -43.03
N HIS A 52 23.46 -12.06 -42.14
CA HIS A 52 23.02 -10.67 -41.91
C HIS A 52 23.27 -10.31 -40.43
N PRO A 53 24.39 -9.67 -40.07
CA PRO A 53 24.82 -9.52 -38.67
C PRO A 53 23.80 -8.91 -37.71
N GLU A 54 22.98 -7.96 -38.21
CA GLU A 54 21.94 -7.26 -37.46
C GLU A 54 20.65 -8.07 -37.27
N ALA A 55 20.45 -9.15 -38.05
CA ALA A 55 19.24 -9.97 -38.00
C ALA A 55 19.21 -10.84 -36.74
N THR A 56 18.02 -11.03 -36.15
CA THR A 56 17.81 -12.05 -35.11
C THR A 56 17.07 -13.28 -35.66
N GLN A 57 16.36 -13.12 -36.77
CA GLN A 57 15.66 -14.18 -37.49
C GLN A 57 15.76 -13.95 -39.00
N MET A 58 15.78 -15.05 -39.77
CA MET A 58 15.91 -15.04 -41.22
C MET A 58 14.97 -16.05 -41.89
N ARG A 59 14.52 -15.75 -43.10
CA ARG A 59 13.89 -16.73 -44.01
C ARG A 59 14.40 -16.54 -45.43
N LEU A 60 14.35 -17.61 -46.22
CA LEU A 60 14.88 -17.67 -47.59
C LEU A 60 13.72 -17.81 -48.58
N HIS A 61 13.80 -17.11 -49.71
CA HIS A 61 12.89 -17.32 -50.82
C HIS A 61 13.49 -18.29 -51.82
N PHE A 62 12.73 -19.31 -52.21
CA PHE A 62 13.07 -20.24 -53.27
C PHE A 62 12.15 -19.99 -54.46
N THR A 63 12.67 -19.36 -55.51
CA THR A 63 11.98 -19.29 -56.81
C THR A 63 11.80 -20.69 -57.40
N LYS A 64 12.71 -21.63 -57.09
CA LYS A 64 12.54 -23.05 -57.40
C LYS A 64 13.31 -23.95 -56.43
N LEU A 65 12.69 -25.06 -56.02
CA LEU A 65 13.34 -26.21 -55.40
C LEU A 65 12.78 -27.49 -56.02
N GLU A 66 13.64 -28.28 -56.66
CA GLU A 66 13.28 -29.58 -57.25
C GLU A 66 14.42 -30.57 -57.00
N LEU A 67 14.15 -31.58 -56.19
CA LEU A 67 15.09 -32.64 -55.79
C LEU A 67 14.63 -33.98 -56.40
N ASP A 68 15.58 -34.79 -56.85
CA ASP A 68 15.31 -36.17 -57.29
C ASP A 68 15.10 -37.10 -56.07
N PHE A 69 14.68 -38.34 -56.33
CA PHE A 69 14.42 -39.34 -55.31
C PHE A 69 15.63 -39.57 -54.40
N ASP A 70 15.41 -39.54 -53.08
CA ASP A 70 16.38 -39.66 -51.98
C ASP A 70 17.40 -38.51 -51.81
N ASP A 71 17.39 -37.49 -52.68
CA ASP A 71 18.21 -36.27 -52.54
C ASP A 71 17.63 -35.33 -51.48
N LYS A 72 18.51 -34.53 -50.84
CA LYS A 72 18.15 -33.66 -49.70
C LYS A 72 18.77 -32.28 -49.79
N LEU A 73 17.94 -31.25 -49.64
CA LEU A 73 18.40 -29.91 -49.27
C LEU A 73 18.21 -29.71 -47.77
N ILE A 74 19.27 -29.34 -47.08
CA ILE A 74 19.29 -29.14 -45.63
C ILE A 74 19.71 -27.70 -45.35
N LEU A 75 18.89 -26.96 -44.62
CA LEU A 75 19.30 -25.67 -44.06
C LEU A 75 19.91 -25.91 -42.67
N LEU A 76 21.04 -25.25 -42.41
CA LEU A 76 21.80 -25.35 -41.17
C LEU A 76 21.94 -23.97 -40.54
N ASP A 77 22.01 -23.91 -39.21
CA ASP A 77 22.39 -22.69 -38.50
C ASP A 77 23.91 -22.40 -38.60
N LYS A 78 24.36 -21.32 -37.96
CA LYS A 78 25.79 -20.95 -37.91
C LYS A 78 26.70 -22.06 -37.35
N ASP A 79 26.21 -22.88 -36.42
CA ASP A 79 26.96 -23.91 -35.71
C ASP A 79 26.89 -25.28 -36.41
N GLY A 80 26.06 -25.40 -37.44
CA GLY A 80 25.87 -26.61 -38.25
C GLY A 80 24.70 -27.50 -37.83
N ASN A 81 23.81 -27.04 -36.94
CA ASN A 81 22.62 -27.78 -36.55
C ASN A 81 21.54 -27.69 -37.65
N LYS A 82 20.78 -28.77 -37.86
CA LYS A 82 19.73 -28.82 -38.90
C LYS A 82 18.50 -28.00 -38.50
N LEU A 83 18.17 -27.00 -39.32
CA LEU A 83 16.98 -26.17 -39.24
C LEU A 83 15.78 -26.85 -39.92
N VAL A 84 15.96 -27.30 -41.17
CA VAL A 84 14.95 -28.05 -41.95
C VAL A 84 15.64 -29.01 -42.92
N THR A 85 14.92 -30.01 -43.42
CA THR A 85 15.37 -30.89 -44.51
C THR A 85 14.24 -31.09 -45.51
N PHE A 86 14.42 -30.60 -46.72
CA PHE A 86 13.60 -30.93 -47.88
C PHE A 86 14.14 -32.23 -48.49
N LYS A 87 13.27 -33.19 -48.76
CA LYS A 87 13.59 -34.48 -49.38
C LYS A 87 12.48 -34.84 -50.36
N ASP A 88 12.83 -35.41 -51.51
CA ASP A 88 11.87 -35.80 -52.57
C ASP A 88 10.93 -34.62 -52.96
N TYR A 89 11.43 -33.39 -52.85
CA TYR A 89 10.61 -32.17 -52.78
C TYR A 89 10.63 -31.42 -54.11
N LYS A 90 9.45 -30.96 -54.54
CA LYS A 90 9.27 -30.14 -55.74
C LYS A 90 8.27 -29.01 -55.47
N ASN A 91 8.74 -27.78 -55.53
CA ASN A 91 7.90 -26.58 -55.47
C ASN A 91 8.54 -25.42 -56.25
N GLU A 92 7.71 -24.48 -56.69
CA GLU A 92 8.10 -23.26 -57.40
C GLU A 92 7.54 -22.07 -56.62
N ASP A 93 8.35 -21.02 -56.44
CA ASP A 93 7.98 -19.75 -55.81
C ASP A 93 7.42 -19.87 -54.36
N PHE A 94 8.29 -20.12 -53.37
CA PHE A 94 7.89 -20.18 -51.97
C PHE A 94 8.94 -19.58 -51.01
N TRP A 95 8.44 -19.03 -49.90
CA TRP A 95 9.28 -18.69 -48.74
C TRP A 95 9.42 -19.88 -47.82
N THR A 96 10.60 -20.05 -47.20
CA THR A 96 10.73 -20.91 -46.02
C THR A 96 10.00 -20.31 -44.83
N GLU A 97 9.80 -21.15 -43.81
CA GLU A 97 9.57 -20.70 -42.46
C GLU A 97 10.68 -19.76 -41.96
N TRP A 98 10.37 -19.02 -40.90
CA TRP A 98 11.34 -18.20 -40.18
C TRP A 98 12.24 -19.09 -39.32
N TYR A 99 13.56 -18.86 -39.39
CA TYR A 99 14.54 -19.54 -38.55
C TYR A 99 15.23 -18.54 -37.62
N THR A 100 15.49 -18.97 -36.39
CA THR A 100 16.23 -18.16 -35.41
C THR A 100 17.72 -18.15 -35.75
N GLY A 101 18.34 -16.97 -35.71
CA GLY A 101 19.75 -16.75 -36.01
C GLY A 101 19.97 -15.71 -37.10
N ASN A 102 21.22 -15.28 -37.22
CA ASN A 102 21.67 -14.23 -38.13
C ASN A 102 22.46 -14.77 -39.34
N THR A 103 22.48 -16.10 -39.50
CA THR A 103 23.29 -16.84 -40.47
C THR A 103 22.59 -18.16 -40.81
N ILE A 104 22.35 -18.43 -42.09
CA ILE A 104 21.89 -19.74 -42.60
C ILE A 104 22.92 -20.30 -43.58
N LYS A 105 23.24 -21.58 -43.44
CA LYS A 105 24.07 -22.36 -44.38
C LYS A 105 23.17 -23.31 -45.17
N VAL A 106 23.37 -23.36 -46.48
CA VAL A 106 22.63 -24.25 -47.38
C VAL A 106 23.50 -25.45 -47.71
N LYS A 107 23.00 -26.67 -47.48
CA LYS A 107 23.67 -27.93 -47.81
C LYS A 107 22.82 -28.74 -48.79
N LEU A 108 23.42 -29.29 -49.83
CA LEU A 108 22.82 -30.29 -50.72
C LEU A 108 23.55 -31.63 -50.52
N GLU A 109 22.79 -32.69 -50.28
CA GLU A 109 23.25 -34.09 -50.22
C GLU A 109 22.52 -34.88 -51.32
N THR A 110 23.25 -35.34 -52.34
CA THR A 110 22.68 -36.11 -53.48
C THR A 110 23.17 -37.55 -53.50
N ASN A 111 22.36 -38.45 -54.05
CA ASN A 111 22.68 -39.86 -54.18
C ASN A 111 23.26 -40.18 -55.58
N ARG A 112 23.38 -41.48 -55.90
CA ARG A 112 23.97 -41.97 -57.17
C ARG A 112 23.01 -42.05 -58.38
N TYR A 113 21.76 -41.62 -58.24
CA TYR A 113 20.66 -41.88 -59.16
C TYR A 113 19.95 -40.60 -59.60
N GLY A 114 19.88 -40.38 -60.91
CA GLY A 114 19.12 -39.27 -61.49
C GLY A 114 19.69 -37.88 -61.14
N THR A 115 19.04 -36.83 -61.63
CA THR A 115 19.40 -35.43 -61.33
C THR A 115 18.17 -34.58 -61.55
N ALA A 116 17.90 -33.64 -60.64
CA ALA A 116 16.84 -32.65 -60.80
C ALA A 116 17.41 -31.24 -61.06
N TYR A 117 16.55 -30.22 -61.08
CA TYR A 117 16.97 -28.83 -61.21
C TYR A 117 17.89 -28.42 -60.04
N GLY A 118 17.57 -28.82 -58.80
CA GLY A 118 18.22 -28.33 -57.60
C GLY A 118 17.47 -27.12 -57.04
N PHE A 119 18.17 -26.03 -56.74
CA PHE A 119 17.56 -24.89 -56.06
C PHE A 119 18.08 -23.53 -56.53
N LYS A 120 17.22 -22.51 -56.41
CA LYS A 120 17.56 -21.10 -56.61
C LYS A 120 16.97 -20.25 -55.50
N ILE A 121 17.83 -19.62 -54.71
CA ILE A 121 17.50 -18.60 -53.71
C ILE A 121 17.83 -17.23 -54.29
N ASP A 122 16.83 -16.37 -54.40
CA ASP A 122 16.94 -15.01 -54.97
C ASP A 122 16.73 -13.90 -53.92
N GLN A 123 16.01 -14.18 -52.84
CA GLN A 123 15.70 -13.21 -51.78
C GLN A 123 15.91 -13.79 -50.38
N VAL A 124 16.25 -12.91 -49.46
CA VAL A 124 16.43 -13.16 -48.03
C VAL A 124 15.64 -12.09 -47.30
N GLU A 125 14.78 -12.51 -46.39
CA GLU A 125 14.10 -11.60 -45.46
C GLU A 125 14.70 -11.75 -44.07
N THR A 126 14.88 -10.61 -43.40
CA THR A 126 15.48 -10.51 -42.08
C THR A 126 14.59 -9.67 -41.18
N ARG A 127 14.48 -10.04 -39.90
CA ARG A 127 13.89 -9.18 -38.87
C ARG A 127 14.78 -9.16 -37.62
N ASN A 128 14.77 -8.01 -36.96
CA ASN A 128 15.67 -7.71 -35.84
C ASN A 128 14.88 -7.67 -34.52
N ASP A 129 13.61 -7.27 -34.58
CA ASP A 129 12.71 -7.14 -33.44
C ASP A 129 12.06 -8.49 -33.08
N MET A 130 11.58 -8.60 -31.83
CA MET A 130 10.60 -9.61 -31.47
C MET A 130 9.22 -8.96 -31.38
N ALA A 131 8.30 -9.44 -32.22
CA ALA A 131 6.90 -9.03 -32.29
C ALA A 131 6.62 -7.59 -32.78
N PRO A 132 5.37 -7.28 -33.16
CA PRO A 132 4.94 -5.90 -33.38
C PRO A 132 5.15 -5.05 -32.13
N SER A 133 5.45 -3.76 -32.31
CA SER A 133 5.59 -2.81 -31.20
C SER A 133 4.22 -2.45 -30.61
N GLY A 134 3.72 -3.30 -29.72
CA GLY A 134 2.54 -3.06 -28.88
C GLY A 134 2.91 -3.06 -27.40
N ASP A 135 2.01 -2.54 -26.55
CA ASP A 135 2.23 -2.44 -25.09
C ASP A 135 2.19 -3.80 -24.36
N LEU A 136 1.82 -4.88 -25.07
CA LEU A 136 1.68 -6.24 -24.55
C LEU A 136 2.32 -7.27 -25.50
N PRO A 137 2.87 -8.38 -24.97
CA PRO A 137 3.48 -9.41 -25.80
C PRO A 137 2.54 -10.04 -26.82
N GLU A 138 3.02 -10.06 -28.05
CA GLU A 138 2.44 -10.75 -29.20
C GLU A 138 3.56 -11.60 -29.82
N SER A 139 3.26 -12.62 -30.61
CA SER A 139 4.24 -13.22 -31.52
C SER A 139 4.05 -12.68 -32.93
N TYR A 140 5.04 -12.86 -33.79
CA TYR A 140 4.74 -12.82 -35.22
C TYR A 140 3.77 -13.95 -35.58
N HIS A 141 2.91 -13.70 -36.56
CA HIS A 141 1.94 -14.64 -37.11
C HIS A 141 2.43 -15.17 -38.49
N SER A 142 3.57 -15.85 -38.61
CA SER A 142 4.05 -16.94 -37.75
C SER A 142 5.38 -16.66 -37.03
N TYR A 143 5.61 -17.40 -35.95
CA TYR A 143 6.87 -17.38 -35.19
C TYR A 143 8.01 -18.11 -35.93
N ALA A 144 9.22 -18.03 -35.38
CA ALA A 144 10.38 -18.73 -35.93
C ALA A 144 10.59 -20.11 -35.26
N ASN A 145 11.27 -20.99 -35.98
CA ASN A 145 11.75 -22.27 -35.47
C ASN A 145 13.03 -22.10 -34.65
N ASN A 146 13.25 -23.03 -33.71
CA ASN A 146 14.31 -23.03 -32.70
C ASN A 146 14.35 -21.71 -31.90
N PHE A 147 13.18 -21.11 -31.71
CA PHE A 147 13.02 -19.81 -31.09
C PHE A 147 12.79 -20.00 -29.59
N ASN A 148 13.77 -19.56 -28.81
CA ASN A 148 13.71 -19.56 -27.35
C ASN A 148 13.81 -18.12 -26.90
N TYR A 149 12.67 -17.51 -26.60
CA TYR A 149 12.59 -16.08 -26.34
C TYR A 149 11.65 -15.75 -25.18
N ILE A 150 12.08 -14.80 -24.35
CA ILE A 150 11.33 -14.25 -23.22
C ILE A 150 11.09 -12.78 -23.52
N TRP A 151 9.83 -12.39 -23.69
CA TRP A 151 9.46 -11.01 -23.96
C TRP A 151 9.79 -10.09 -22.78
N PRO A 152 9.89 -8.78 -23.03
CA PRO A 152 9.88 -7.77 -21.96
C PRO A 152 8.78 -8.10 -20.95
N GLU A 153 9.12 -7.97 -19.68
CA GLU A 153 8.24 -8.41 -18.61
C GLU A 153 6.96 -7.56 -18.55
N ILE A 154 5.80 -8.22 -18.43
CA ILE A 154 4.53 -7.56 -18.18
C ILE A 154 4.51 -7.23 -16.68
N SER A 155 5.10 -6.10 -16.34
CA SER A 155 5.09 -5.56 -14.98
C SER A 155 3.94 -4.58 -14.78
N ARG A 156 3.23 -4.72 -13.66
CA ARG A 156 2.17 -3.86 -13.15
C ARG A 156 2.48 -3.66 -11.66
N PRO A 157 3.38 -2.72 -11.30
CA PRO A 157 3.92 -2.60 -9.94
C PRO A 157 2.88 -2.68 -8.82
N GLU A 158 1.70 -2.12 -9.07
CA GLU A 158 0.49 -2.09 -8.24
C GLU A 158 -0.17 -3.47 -7.97
N ALA A 159 0.12 -4.49 -8.77
CA ALA A 159 -0.65 -5.74 -8.80
C ALA A 159 -0.15 -6.77 -7.78
N THR A 160 -1.03 -7.30 -6.92
CA THR A 160 -0.76 -8.53 -6.14
C THR A 160 -1.10 -9.79 -6.90
N GLN A 161 -2.02 -9.73 -7.87
CA GLN A 161 -2.25 -10.80 -8.82
C GLN A 161 -2.50 -10.25 -10.22
N MET A 162 -2.12 -11.01 -11.23
CA MET A 162 -2.29 -10.67 -12.64
C MET A 162 -2.91 -11.84 -13.40
N ARG A 163 -3.71 -11.54 -14.42
CA ARG A 163 -4.12 -12.50 -15.45
C ARG A 163 -4.06 -11.86 -16.84
N LEU A 164 -3.82 -12.69 -17.85
CA LEU A 164 -3.65 -12.26 -19.25
C LEU A 164 -4.87 -12.70 -20.07
N HIS A 165 -5.26 -11.88 -21.04
CA HIS A 165 -6.22 -12.26 -22.07
C HIS A 165 -5.49 -12.65 -23.35
N PHE A 166 -5.89 -13.76 -23.97
CA PHE A 166 -5.39 -14.20 -25.26
C PHE A 166 -6.54 -14.18 -26.26
N THR A 167 -6.44 -13.32 -27.27
CA THR A 167 -7.38 -13.35 -28.42
C THR A 167 -7.11 -14.55 -29.33
N LYS A 168 -5.86 -15.00 -29.40
CA LYS A 168 -5.44 -16.26 -30.03
C LYS A 168 -4.23 -16.85 -29.29
N LEU A 169 -4.23 -18.16 -29.07
CA LEU A 169 -3.03 -18.94 -28.75
C LEU A 169 -3.07 -20.24 -29.54
N GLU A 170 -2.12 -20.42 -30.44
CA GLU A 170 -1.98 -21.56 -31.34
C GLU A 170 -0.51 -21.93 -31.49
N LEU A 171 -0.16 -23.13 -31.01
CA LEU A 171 1.18 -23.70 -30.95
C LEU A 171 1.22 -25.00 -31.75
N ASP A 172 2.29 -25.22 -32.52
CA ASP A 172 2.55 -26.51 -33.15
C ASP A 172 2.90 -27.60 -32.10
N PHE A 173 2.96 -28.85 -32.56
CA PHE A 173 3.39 -30.00 -31.79
C PHE A 173 4.74 -29.77 -31.10
N ASP A 174 4.82 -30.08 -29.80
CA ASP A 174 5.97 -29.92 -28.90
C ASP A 174 6.39 -28.48 -28.55
N ASP A 175 5.81 -27.47 -29.20
CA ASP A 175 6.03 -26.05 -28.87
C ASP A 175 5.31 -25.64 -27.58
N LYS A 176 5.89 -24.67 -26.87
CA LYS A 176 5.44 -24.27 -25.52
C LYS A 176 5.40 -22.77 -25.35
N LEU A 177 4.24 -22.27 -24.93
CA LEU A 177 4.15 -20.97 -24.27
C LEU A 177 4.19 -21.19 -22.75
N ILE A 178 5.12 -20.52 -22.08
CA ILE A 178 5.36 -20.63 -20.65
C ILE A 178 5.20 -19.25 -20.02
N LEU A 179 4.32 -19.14 -19.02
CA LEU A 179 4.25 -17.95 -18.18
C LEU A 179 5.13 -18.17 -16.95
N LEU A 180 5.97 -17.19 -16.63
CA LEU A 180 6.90 -17.20 -15.50
C LEU A 180 6.61 -16.00 -14.58
N ASN A 181 6.89 -16.13 -13.29
CA ASN A 181 6.86 -15.00 -12.36
C ASN A 181 8.13 -14.11 -12.52
N LYS A 182 8.22 -13.03 -11.73
CA LYS A 182 9.39 -12.12 -11.74
C LYS A 182 10.74 -12.85 -11.58
N ASP A 183 10.78 -13.90 -10.76
CA ASP A 183 11.99 -14.66 -10.40
C ASP A 183 12.34 -15.74 -11.44
N GLY A 184 11.51 -15.92 -12.48
CA GLY A 184 11.66 -16.97 -13.50
C GLY A 184 11.02 -18.31 -13.12
N ASN A 185 10.29 -18.39 -11.99
CA ASN A 185 9.55 -19.59 -11.61
C ASN A 185 8.31 -19.78 -12.48
N LYS A 186 8.01 -21.03 -12.83
CA LYS A 186 6.93 -21.39 -13.75
C LYS A 186 5.54 -21.23 -13.13
N LEU A 187 4.68 -20.44 -13.78
CA LEU A 187 3.27 -20.26 -13.41
C LEU A 187 2.38 -21.26 -14.16
N VAL A 188 2.50 -21.32 -15.49
CA VAL A 188 1.74 -22.26 -16.35
C VAL A 188 2.54 -22.61 -17.61
N THR A 189 2.18 -23.71 -18.26
CA THR A 189 2.66 -24.09 -19.60
C THR A 189 1.48 -24.47 -20.48
N PHE A 190 1.37 -23.81 -21.61
CA PHE A 190 0.56 -24.25 -22.74
C PHE A 190 1.47 -25.02 -23.69
N LYS A 191 1.01 -26.16 -24.19
CA LYS A 191 1.72 -27.06 -25.11
C LYS A 191 0.69 -27.72 -26.01
N ASP A 192 1.00 -27.90 -27.30
CA ASP A 192 0.09 -28.52 -28.28
C ASP A 192 -1.32 -27.87 -28.26
N TYR A 193 -1.35 -26.54 -28.10
CA TYR A 193 -2.55 -25.80 -27.66
C TYR A 193 -3.08 -24.90 -28.77
N ASN A 194 -4.38 -24.96 -29.04
CA ASN A 194 -5.08 -24.08 -29.98
C ASN A 194 -6.40 -23.61 -29.35
N ASN A 195 -6.52 -22.30 -29.10
CA ASN A 195 -7.74 -21.68 -28.62
C ASN A 195 -7.83 -20.21 -29.05
N GLU A 196 -9.05 -19.71 -29.08
CA GLU A 196 -9.41 -18.31 -29.37
C GLU A 196 -10.12 -17.72 -28.15
N ASP A 197 -9.87 -16.43 -27.90
CA ASP A 197 -10.60 -15.59 -26.94
C ASP A 197 -10.76 -16.19 -25.51
N PHE A 198 -9.69 -16.20 -24.72
CA PHE A 198 -9.72 -16.71 -23.34
C PHE A 198 -8.83 -15.95 -22.35
N TRP A 199 -9.25 -15.96 -21.08
CA TRP A 199 -8.46 -15.48 -19.94
C TRP A 199 -7.65 -16.60 -19.30
N THR A 200 -6.44 -16.28 -18.82
CA THR A 200 -5.71 -17.15 -17.89
C THR A 200 -6.34 -17.13 -16.49
N GLU A 201 -5.92 -18.10 -15.67
CA GLU A 201 -6.07 -18.03 -14.22
C GLU A 201 -5.35 -16.80 -13.63
N TRP A 202 -5.69 -16.46 -12.38
CA TRP A 202 -5.02 -15.43 -11.59
C TRP A 202 -3.70 -15.94 -11.00
N TYR A 203 -2.60 -15.27 -11.31
CA TYR A 203 -1.27 -15.58 -10.80
C TYR A 203 -0.79 -14.52 -9.80
N THR A 204 -0.26 -14.94 -8.65
CA THR A 204 0.26 -14.03 -7.62
C THR A 204 1.59 -13.39 -8.04
N GLY A 205 1.70 -12.08 -7.86
CA GLY A 205 2.85 -11.24 -8.21
C GLY A 205 2.47 -10.03 -9.07
N ASN A 206 3.39 -9.08 -9.17
CA ASN A 206 3.27 -7.85 -9.96
C ASN A 206 3.94 -7.92 -11.34
N THR A 207 4.41 -9.11 -11.73
CA THR A 207 5.14 -9.32 -12.99
C THR A 207 4.87 -10.71 -13.55
N ILE A 208 4.46 -10.78 -14.82
CA ILE A 208 4.45 -12.00 -15.62
C ILE A 208 5.43 -11.87 -16.79
N LYS A 209 6.31 -12.86 -16.96
CA LYS A 209 7.20 -13.00 -18.11
C LYS A 209 6.61 -14.04 -19.06
N VAL A 210 6.41 -13.66 -20.32
CA VAL A 210 5.92 -14.56 -21.38
C VAL A 210 7.13 -15.15 -22.09
N LYS A 211 7.22 -16.47 -22.16
CA LYS A 211 8.27 -17.20 -22.87
C LYS A 211 7.67 -18.11 -23.93
N LEU A 212 8.22 -18.07 -25.14
CA LEU A 212 7.95 -19.04 -26.19
C LEU A 212 9.20 -19.90 -26.38
N GLU A 213 9.03 -21.21 -26.32
CA GLU A 213 10.03 -22.22 -26.69
C GLU A 213 9.48 -22.99 -27.89
N THR A 214 10.04 -22.77 -29.07
CA THR A 214 9.71 -23.51 -30.29
C THR A 214 10.81 -24.51 -30.62
N ASN A 215 10.40 -25.62 -31.22
CA ASN A 215 11.28 -26.64 -31.71
C ASN A 215 11.65 -26.37 -33.19
N ARG A 216 12.14 -27.38 -33.92
CA ARG A 216 12.62 -27.26 -35.30
C ARG A 216 11.59 -27.61 -36.38
N TYR A 217 10.38 -28.01 -36.00
CA TYR A 217 9.32 -28.51 -36.89
C TYR A 217 8.43 -27.36 -37.39
N GLU A 218 7.12 -27.50 -37.52
CA GLU A 218 6.33 -26.52 -38.29
C GLU A 218 6.12 -25.20 -37.49
N THR A 219 5.79 -24.10 -38.17
CA THR A 219 5.39 -22.86 -37.47
C THR A 219 3.87 -22.82 -37.30
N ALA A 220 3.43 -22.12 -36.27
CA ALA A 220 2.03 -21.79 -36.07
C ALA A 220 1.83 -20.27 -35.91
N TYR A 221 0.58 -19.83 -35.76
CA TYR A 221 0.23 -18.43 -35.56
C TYR A 221 0.90 -17.83 -34.30
N GLY A 222 1.10 -18.64 -33.26
CA GLY A 222 1.64 -18.22 -31.97
C GLY A 222 0.56 -17.59 -31.11
N PHE A 223 0.78 -16.36 -30.63
CA PHE A 223 -0.09 -15.77 -29.63
C PHE A 223 -0.29 -14.25 -29.78
N LYS A 224 -1.42 -13.78 -29.28
CA LYS A 224 -1.75 -12.36 -29.17
C LYS A 224 -2.38 -12.08 -27.80
N ILE A 225 -1.67 -11.33 -26.95
CA ILE A 225 -2.21 -10.80 -25.70
C ILE A 225 -2.66 -9.36 -25.95
N ASP A 226 -3.94 -9.07 -25.76
CA ASP A 226 -4.54 -7.74 -25.97
C ASP A 226 -4.91 -7.04 -24.65
N GLN A 227 -5.12 -7.80 -23.57
CA GLN A 227 -5.51 -7.25 -22.27
C GLN A 227 -4.77 -7.91 -21.10
N VAL A 228 -4.59 -7.13 -20.04
CA VAL A 228 -4.07 -7.57 -18.73
C VAL A 228 -5.04 -7.08 -17.68
N GLU A 229 -5.55 -8.01 -16.88
CA GLU A 229 -6.29 -7.68 -15.68
C GLU A 229 -5.39 -7.82 -14.46
N ILE A 230 -5.59 -6.91 -13.51
CA ILE A 230 -4.83 -6.87 -12.25
C ILE A 230 -5.79 -6.89 -11.07
N ARG A 231 -5.40 -7.60 -10.02
CA ARG A 231 -5.84 -7.34 -8.66
C ARG A 231 -4.69 -6.63 -8.00
N THR A 232 -4.93 -5.43 -7.51
CA THR A 232 -3.97 -4.68 -6.72
C THR A 232 -4.20 -5.00 -5.25
N ASN A 233 -3.13 -5.22 -4.45
CA ASN A 233 -3.20 -4.67 -3.09
C ASN A 233 -2.87 -3.21 -3.27
N PRO A 234 -3.63 -2.33 -2.64
CA PRO A 234 -4.15 -1.31 -3.51
C PRO A 234 -3.46 0.02 -3.14
N GLU A 235 -2.15 -0.12 -2.97
CA GLU A 235 -1.13 0.91 -2.85
C GLU A 235 0.01 0.55 -3.82
N SER A 236 0.14 1.27 -4.95
CA SER A 236 1.41 1.65 -5.62
C SER A 236 1.32 1.88 -7.14
N ILE A 237 0.89 3.07 -7.57
CA ILE A 237 1.42 3.66 -8.80
C ILE A 237 2.46 4.71 -8.39
N SER A 238 3.66 4.65 -8.94
CA SER A 238 4.73 5.62 -8.68
C SER A 238 4.93 6.57 -9.87
N MET A 239 5.37 7.80 -9.58
CA MET A 239 6.15 8.59 -10.52
C MET A 239 7.04 9.60 -9.78
N ASP A 240 8.33 9.57 -10.13
CA ASP A 240 9.40 10.54 -9.91
C ASP A 240 9.69 11.13 -8.52
N ILE A 241 10.96 11.06 -8.13
CA ILE A 241 11.47 11.51 -6.83
C ILE A 241 11.43 13.04 -6.75
N LYS A 242 10.60 13.57 -5.85
CA LYS A 242 10.69 14.96 -5.38
C LYS A 242 10.31 15.07 -3.90
N GLU A 243 11.34 14.97 -3.05
CA GLU A 243 11.32 15.02 -1.58
C GLU A 243 10.44 13.95 -0.90
N THR A 244 11.02 13.16 -0.01
CA THR A 244 10.30 12.16 0.79
C THR A 244 9.21 12.82 1.63
N PRO A 245 7.91 12.58 1.37
CA PRO A 245 6.87 12.92 2.32
C PRO A 245 7.03 11.99 3.53
N SER A 246 7.00 12.56 4.73
CA SER A 246 6.98 11.77 5.96
C SER A 246 5.73 10.87 5.97
N SER A 247 5.88 9.67 6.51
CA SER A 247 4.89 8.59 6.55
C SER A 247 3.50 9.05 6.99
N SER A 248 2.60 9.24 6.01
CA SER A 248 1.17 9.24 6.25
C SER A 248 0.64 7.83 5.99
N SER A 249 0.24 7.10 7.03
CA SER A 249 -0.52 5.86 6.83
C SER A 249 -1.79 6.15 6.05
N ALA A 250 -2.15 5.27 5.11
CA ALA A 250 -3.42 5.35 4.43
C ALA A 250 -4.57 5.23 5.45
N PRO A 251 -5.68 5.97 5.28
CA PRO A 251 -6.79 5.89 6.21
C PRO A 251 -7.45 4.50 6.16
N PHE A 252 -7.56 3.84 7.30
CA PHE A 252 -8.26 2.56 7.49
C PHE A 252 -9.60 2.78 8.20
N ALA A 253 -10.61 1.97 7.87
CA ALA A 253 -11.89 1.94 8.57
C ALA A 253 -12.02 0.65 9.40
N TYR A 254 -12.38 0.79 10.68
CA TYR A 254 -12.43 -0.29 11.66
C TYR A 254 -13.88 -0.62 12.01
N ILE A 255 -14.43 -1.69 11.43
CA ILE A 255 -15.86 -1.99 11.50
C ILE A 255 -16.12 -3.06 12.56
N THR A 256 -16.78 -2.71 13.66
CA THR A 256 -17.15 -3.64 14.74
C THR A 256 -18.26 -4.58 14.32
N ASN A 257 -18.03 -5.89 14.40
CA ASN A 257 -18.96 -6.96 13.99
C ASN A 257 -19.56 -7.63 15.23
N GLY A 258 -20.67 -7.09 15.75
CA GLY A 258 -21.28 -7.52 17.02
C GLY A 258 -21.64 -9.01 17.04
N GLY A 259 -22.14 -9.54 15.92
CA GLY A 259 -22.51 -10.95 15.77
C GLY A 259 -21.35 -11.90 15.45
N SER A 260 -20.10 -11.39 15.39
CA SER A 260 -18.88 -12.16 15.10
C SER A 260 -17.74 -11.95 16.10
N ASN A 261 -17.89 -11.04 17.09
CA ASN A 261 -16.87 -10.72 18.10
C ASN A 261 -15.50 -10.30 17.53
N ASN A 262 -15.51 -9.62 16.38
CA ASN A 262 -14.30 -9.15 15.71
C ASN A 262 -14.50 -7.79 15.02
N VAL A 263 -13.40 -7.25 14.48
CA VAL A 263 -13.36 -5.98 13.75
C VAL A 263 -12.82 -6.24 12.34
N SER A 264 -13.57 -5.82 11.31
CA SER A 264 -13.07 -5.81 9.94
C SER A 264 -12.30 -4.51 9.69
N VAL A 265 -11.02 -4.63 9.32
CA VAL A 265 -10.18 -3.48 8.93
C VAL A 265 -10.27 -3.32 7.42
N ILE A 266 -10.80 -2.19 6.96
CA ILE A 266 -10.99 -1.87 5.55
C ILE A 266 -10.00 -0.78 5.15
N ASP A 267 -9.20 -1.04 4.11
CA ASP A 267 -8.44 -0.02 3.40
C ASP A 267 -9.42 0.95 2.72
N THR A 268 -9.41 2.24 3.11
CA THR A 268 -10.39 3.19 2.57
C THR A 268 -10.00 3.83 1.24
N VAL A 269 -8.76 3.68 0.78
CA VAL A 269 -8.36 4.07 -0.58
C VAL A 269 -9.13 3.18 -1.57
N ASN A 270 -9.30 1.90 -1.22
CA ASN A 270 -9.66 0.84 -2.16
C ASN A 270 -10.93 0.06 -1.82
N ASN A 271 -11.45 0.28 -0.61
CA ASN A 271 -12.68 -0.31 -0.10
C ASN A 271 -12.59 -1.85 0.01
N THR A 272 -11.45 -2.37 0.49
CA THR A 272 -11.20 -3.81 0.66
C THR A 272 -10.90 -4.14 2.13
N VAL A 273 -11.47 -5.23 2.66
CA VAL A 273 -11.06 -5.77 3.97
C VAL A 273 -9.64 -6.33 3.85
N ILE A 274 -8.71 -5.80 4.66
CA ILE A 274 -7.30 -6.22 4.71
C ILE A 274 -6.96 -7.07 5.93
N ALA A 275 -7.74 -6.96 7.01
CA ALA A 275 -7.57 -7.75 8.23
C ALA A 275 -8.91 -7.96 8.94
N VAL A 276 -8.97 -9.00 9.77
CA VAL A 276 -10.03 -9.24 10.74
C VAL A 276 -9.36 -9.45 12.10
N VAL A 277 -9.74 -8.65 13.09
CA VAL A 277 -9.13 -8.62 14.42
C VAL A 277 -10.14 -9.08 15.45
N ASP A 278 -9.90 -10.24 16.08
CA ASP A 278 -10.78 -10.73 17.15
C ASP A 278 -10.68 -9.83 18.39
N VAL A 279 -11.83 -9.54 19.02
CA VAL A 279 -11.96 -8.65 20.18
C VAL A 279 -12.87 -9.29 21.25
N GLY A 280 -13.39 -8.49 22.18
CA GLY A 280 -14.38 -8.96 23.16
C GLY A 280 -15.75 -9.28 22.55
N SER A 281 -16.72 -9.56 23.41
CA SER A 281 -18.06 -10.03 23.03
C SER A 281 -19.00 -8.87 22.66
N ASP A 282 -19.77 -9.02 21.57
CA ASP A 282 -20.69 -8.01 20.99
C ASP A 282 -20.06 -6.60 20.89
N PRO A 283 -18.98 -6.43 20.09
CA PRO A 283 -18.35 -5.14 19.86
C PRO A 283 -19.33 -4.15 19.21
N PHE A 284 -19.51 -3.00 19.87
CA PHE A 284 -20.55 -2.02 19.52
C PHE A 284 -19.95 -0.74 18.95
N GLY A 285 -19.29 0.04 19.81
CA GLY A 285 -18.64 1.29 19.42
C GLY A 285 -17.16 1.13 19.14
N VAL A 286 -16.62 2.07 18.38
CA VAL A 286 -15.20 2.11 18.00
C VAL A 286 -14.74 3.54 17.79
N ALA A 287 -13.55 3.86 18.29
CA ALA A 287 -12.89 5.13 18.07
C ALA A 287 -11.40 4.94 17.76
N VAL A 288 -10.95 5.49 16.64
CA VAL A 288 -9.52 5.62 16.34
C VAL A 288 -8.94 6.79 17.15
N ALA A 289 -7.73 6.64 17.66
CA ALA A 289 -6.98 7.72 18.28
C ALA A 289 -6.61 8.83 17.25
N PRO A 290 -6.49 10.11 17.65
CA PRO A 290 -6.19 11.21 16.73
C PRO A 290 -4.84 11.07 15.99
N ASP A 291 -3.88 10.36 16.57
CA ASP A 291 -2.57 10.04 15.99
C ASP A 291 -2.62 8.85 15.02
N GLY A 292 -3.76 8.16 14.93
CA GLY A 292 -3.95 6.96 14.12
C GLY A 292 -3.24 5.69 14.63
N THR A 293 -2.59 5.70 15.80
CA THR A 293 -1.76 4.57 16.26
C THR A 293 -2.56 3.46 16.94
N LYS A 294 -3.66 3.83 17.61
CA LYS A 294 -4.53 2.91 18.37
C LYS A 294 -5.99 3.01 17.94
N VAL A 295 -6.71 1.91 18.08
CA VAL A 295 -8.17 1.84 17.95
C VAL A 295 -8.75 1.23 19.21
N TYR A 296 -9.76 1.87 19.76
CA TYR A 296 -10.45 1.44 20.97
C TYR A 296 -11.84 0.92 20.62
N VAL A 297 -12.15 -0.30 21.05
CA VAL A 297 -13.39 -1.01 20.69
C VAL A 297 -14.19 -1.34 21.94
N ALA A 298 -15.39 -0.78 22.07
CA ALA A 298 -16.28 -1.02 23.20
C ALA A 298 -17.04 -2.34 23.01
N ASN A 299 -16.72 -3.35 23.83
CA ASN A 299 -17.30 -4.70 23.76
C ASN A 299 -18.51 -4.80 24.71
N MET A 300 -19.72 -4.64 24.17
CA MET A 300 -20.94 -4.52 24.98
C MET A 300 -21.22 -5.79 25.79
N GLY A 301 -20.96 -6.97 25.22
CA GLY A 301 -21.24 -8.27 25.84
C GLY A 301 -20.19 -8.73 26.86
N SER A 302 -18.96 -8.20 26.82
CA SER A 302 -17.89 -8.52 27.78
C SER A 302 -17.56 -7.40 28.76
N ASN A 303 -18.26 -6.25 28.72
CA ASN A 303 -18.09 -5.11 29.63
C ASN A 303 -16.66 -4.56 29.68
N ASN A 304 -15.93 -4.60 28.56
CA ASN A 304 -14.55 -4.16 28.46
C ASN A 304 -14.28 -3.48 27.11
N ILE A 305 -13.09 -2.94 26.95
CA ILE A 305 -12.63 -2.23 25.75
C ILE A 305 -11.37 -2.92 25.24
N SER A 306 -11.36 -3.36 23.99
CA SER A 306 -10.13 -3.87 23.35
C SER A 306 -9.33 -2.71 22.77
N VAL A 307 -8.00 -2.72 23.00
CA VAL A 307 -7.05 -1.77 22.41
C VAL A 307 -6.32 -2.46 21.27
N ILE A 308 -6.56 -2.02 20.04
CA ILE A 308 -5.90 -2.53 18.83
C ILE A 308 -4.77 -1.58 18.44
N ASP A 309 -3.58 -2.12 18.19
CA ASP A 309 -2.47 -1.40 17.54
C ASP A 309 -2.67 -1.45 16.01
N THR A 310 -2.61 -0.29 15.34
CA THR A 310 -2.94 -0.17 13.91
C THR A 310 -1.83 -0.62 12.97
N ALA A 311 -0.57 -0.62 13.44
CA ALA A 311 0.57 -1.09 12.64
C ALA A 311 0.60 -2.62 12.52
N THR A 312 0.16 -3.31 13.58
CA THR A 312 0.12 -4.79 13.67
C THR A 312 -1.28 -5.38 13.51
N ASN A 313 -2.33 -4.55 13.49
CA ASN A 313 -3.74 -4.95 13.52
C ASN A 313 -4.02 -6.05 14.56
N SER A 314 -3.47 -5.88 15.77
CA SER A 314 -3.53 -6.86 16.85
C SER A 314 -4.01 -6.20 18.15
N VAL A 315 -4.78 -6.92 18.96
CA VAL A 315 -5.16 -6.44 20.30
C VAL A 315 -3.93 -6.48 21.20
N THR A 316 -3.54 -5.32 21.72
CA THR A 316 -2.38 -5.14 22.61
C THR A 316 -2.77 -5.06 24.08
N ASP A 317 -4.01 -4.66 24.38
CA ASP A 317 -4.51 -4.54 25.76
C ASP A 317 -6.04 -4.67 25.85
N THR A 318 -6.57 -4.84 27.05
CA THR A 318 -8.01 -4.85 27.34
C THR A 318 -8.31 -4.13 28.64
N ILE A 319 -9.20 -3.14 28.58
CA ILE A 319 -9.53 -2.22 29.69
C ILE A 319 -10.94 -2.53 30.20
N ASP A 320 -11.10 -2.71 31.51
CA ASP A 320 -12.42 -2.89 32.12
C ASP A 320 -13.27 -1.60 31.98
N ALA A 321 -14.55 -1.77 31.60
CA ALA A 321 -15.50 -0.69 31.43
C ALA A 321 -16.63 -0.76 32.46
N GLY A 322 -17.67 0.06 32.30
CA GLY A 322 -18.94 -0.14 33.01
C GLY A 322 -19.79 -1.22 32.33
N ILE A 323 -21.08 -1.31 32.71
CA ILE A 323 -21.97 -2.36 32.21
C ILE A 323 -22.62 -1.94 30.89
N ASN A 324 -22.56 -2.83 29.89
CA ASN A 324 -22.97 -2.62 28.50
C ASN A 324 -22.35 -1.34 27.89
N PRO A 325 -21.03 -1.27 27.70
CA PRO A 325 -20.37 -0.17 27.00
C PRO A 325 -20.86 -0.09 25.55
N ARG A 326 -21.11 1.12 25.05
CA ARG A 326 -21.64 1.37 23.69
C ARG A 326 -20.81 2.40 22.95
N GLY A 327 -21.23 3.66 22.92
CA GLY A 327 -20.48 4.75 22.30
C GLY A 327 -19.12 4.94 22.99
N ILE A 328 -18.12 5.25 22.18
CA ILE A 328 -16.74 5.51 22.60
C ILE A 328 -16.18 6.67 21.78
N ALA A 329 -15.42 7.56 22.42
CA ALA A 329 -14.73 8.65 21.75
C ALA A 329 -13.40 8.95 22.45
N VAL A 330 -12.37 9.29 21.67
CA VAL A 330 -11.06 9.75 22.17
C VAL A 330 -11.04 11.28 22.21
N SER A 331 -10.36 11.89 23.17
CA SER A 331 -10.14 13.34 23.19
C SER A 331 -9.23 13.79 22.03
N PRO A 332 -9.34 15.05 21.55
CA PRO A 332 -8.53 15.55 20.43
C PRO A 332 -7.01 15.50 20.63
N ASP A 333 -6.54 15.50 21.88
CA ASP A 333 -5.14 15.36 22.27
C ASP A 333 -4.67 13.89 22.45
N GLY A 334 -5.58 12.93 22.28
CA GLY A 334 -5.30 11.50 22.44
C GLY A 334 -5.12 11.02 23.88
N THR A 335 -5.26 11.88 24.90
CA THR A 335 -4.92 11.54 26.31
C THR A 335 -6.02 10.81 27.07
N LYS A 336 -7.29 10.97 26.65
CA LYS A 336 -8.46 10.41 27.33
C LYS A 336 -9.40 9.69 26.38
N ILE A 337 -10.04 8.64 26.87
CA ILE A 337 -11.18 7.96 26.22
C ILE A 337 -12.41 8.18 27.09
N TYR A 338 -13.55 8.44 26.45
CA TYR A 338 -14.87 8.51 27.07
C TYR A 338 -15.72 7.36 26.55
N VAL A 339 -16.18 6.47 27.44
CA VAL A 339 -17.02 5.32 27.09
C VAL A 339 -18.34 5.41 27.83
N VAL A 340 -19.45 5.39 27.10
CA VAL A 340 -20.77 5.37 27.72
C VAL A 340 -21.20 3.94 28.03
N ASN A 341 -21.60 3.71 29.27
CA ASN A 341 -22.01 2.40 29.77
C ASN A 341 -23.52 2.42 30.00
N SER A 342 -24.25 1.80 29.07
CA SER A 342 -25.69 1.98 28.94
C SER A 342 -26.50 1.37 30.09
N ALA A 343 -26.02 0.32 30.76
CA ALA A 343 -26.72 -0.31 31.86
C ALA A 343 -26.33 0.26 33.24
N SER A 344 -25.13 0.86 33.37
CA SER A 344 -24.70 1.57 34.59
C SER A 344 -24.96 3.08 34.59
N ASN A 345 -25.59 3.62 33.53
CA ASN A 345 -26.00 5.03 33.40
C ASN A 345 -24.86 6.03 33.65
N ASN A 346 -23.66 5.73 33.19
CA ASN A 346 -22.46 6.53 33.44
C ASN A 346 -21.49 6.54 32.25
N VAL A 347 -20.52 7.44 32.30
CA VAL A 347 -19.38 7.54 31.39
C VAL A 347 -18.12 7.13 32.15
N SER A 348 -17.37 6.16 31.64
CA SER A 348 -16.00 5.92 32.09
C SER A 348 -15.06 6.89 31.38
N VAL A 349 -14.23 7.60 32.15
CA VAL A 349 -13.10 8.40 31.65
C VAL A 349 -11.83 7.58 31.88
N ILE A 350 -11.11 7.26 30.81
CA ILE A 350 -9.93 6.39 30.82
C ILE A 350 -8.72 7.18 30.33
N ASP A 351 -7.59 7.04 31.00
CA ASP A 351 -6.30 7.60 30.58
C ASP A 351 -5.58 6.66 29.60
N THR A 352 -5.11 7.16 28.46
CA THR A 352 -4.58 6.34 27.35
C THR A 352 -3.12 5.92 27.50
N VAL A 353 -2.41 6.47 28.49
CA VAL A 353 -1.02 6.14 28.81
C VAL A 353 -0.97 4.98 29.79
N THR A 354 -1.83 5.02 30.80
CA THR A 354 -1.93 4.02 31.87
C THR A 354 -3.02 2.98 31.62
N ASN A 355 -3.90 3.19 30.63
CA ASN A 355 -5.06 2.35 30.30
C ASN A 355 -6.02 2.12 31.49
N ASN A 356 -6.07 3.05 32.45
CA ASN A 356 -6.91 2.95 33.65
C ASN A 356 -8.11 3.90 33.61
N VAL A 357 -9.24 3.46 34.18
CA VAL A 357 -10.39 4.34 34.47
C VAL A 357 -10.00 5.33 35.56
N THR A 358 -9.96 6.63 35.22
CA THR A 358 -9.59 7.73 36.12
C THR A 358 -10.81 8.44 36.72
N ALA A 359 -11.97 8.38 36.07
CA ALA A 359 -13.23 8.88 36.62
C ALA A 359 -14.44 8.11 36.10
N SER A 360 -15.55 8.17 36.84
CA SER A 360 -16.86 7.69 36.42
C SER A 360 -17.89 8.81 36.61
N VAL A 361 -18.49 9.26 35.51
CA VAL A 361 -19.41 10.41 35.49
C VAL A 361 -20.83 9.94 35.29
N THR A 362 -21.72 10.16 36.27
CA THR A 362 -23.15 9.84 36.14
C THR A 362 -23.77 10.61 34.98
N ALA A 363 -24.40 9.90 34.06
CA ALA A 363 -25.08 10.45 32.89
C ALA A 363 -26.62 10.44 33.11
N GLY A 364 -27.39 10.66 32.05
CA GLY A 364 -28.82 10.36 32.07
C GLY A 364 -29.10 8.85 31.95
N GLY A 365 -30.38 8.48 31.92
CA GLY A 365 -30.79 7.09 31.73
C GLY A 365 -30.43 6.56 30.34
N ILE A 366 -29.86 5.36 30.31
CA ILE A 366 -29.44 4.60 29.12
C ILE A 366 -28.66 5.48 28.12
N PRO A 367 -27.40 5.84 28.42
CA PRO A 367 -26.57 6.58 27.49
C PRO A 367 -26.18 5.71 26.26
N TYR A 368 -26.18 6.31 25.07
CA TYR A 368 -25.97 5.61 23.79
C TYR A 368 -24.74 6.09 23.02
N GLY A 369 -24.70 7.37 22.68
CA GLY A 369 -23.65 8.01 21.88
C GLY A 369 -22.86 9.01 22.70
N VAL A 370 -21.61 9.25 22.28
CA VAL A 370 -20.70 10.21 22.91
C VAL A 370 -19.86 10.92 21.84
N ALA A 371 -19.65 12.22 22.00
CA ALA A 371 -18.75 13.01 21.17
C ALA A 371 -18.01 14.06 22.01
N VAL A 372 -16.71 14.21 21.77
CA VAL A 372 -15.87 15.26 22.39
C VAL A 372 -15.91 16.50 21.50
N ASN A 373 -15.95 17.69 22.09
CA ASN A 373 -15.75 18.94 21.35
C ASN A 373 -14.31 19.01 20.80
N PRO A 374 -14.06 19.56 19.59
CA PRO A 374 -12.71 19.78 19.07
C PRO A 374 -11.76 20.55 20.00
N ASP A 375 -12.29 21.38 20.92
CA ASP A 375 -11.48 22.09 21.92
C ASP A 375 -11.07 21.24 23.15
N GLY A 376 -11.57 20.00 23.24
CA GLY A 376 -11.29 19.04 24.31
C GLY A 376 -11.98 19.33 25.65
N LYS A 377 -12.73 20.42 25.81
CA LYS A 377 -13.26 20.87 27.11
C LYS A 377 -14.64 20.33 27.46
N LYS A 378 -15.43 19.97 26.45
CA LYS A 378 -16.80 19.45 26.62
C LYS A 378 -16.97 18.08 25.97
N VAL A 379 -17.73 17.20 26.63
CA VAL A 379 -18.21 15.93 26.08
C VAL A 379 -19.74 15.93 26.08
N TYR A 380 -20.33 15.52 24.97
CA TYR A 380 -21.78 15.44 24.78
C TYR A 380 -22.20 13.98 24.75
N VAL A 381 -23.15 13.60 25.62
CA VAL A 381 -23.65 12.22 25.77
C VAL A 381 -25.15 12.19 25.56
N THR A 382 -25.63 11.36 24.63
CA THR A 382 -27.06 11.14 24.40
C THR A 382 -27.63 10.11 25.38
N ASN A 383 -28.71 10.47 26.06
CA ASN A 383 -29.40 9.63 27.03
C ASN A 383 -30.83 9.36 26.54
N GLY A 384 -31.19 8.10 26.31
CA GLY A 384 -32.45 7.74 25.66
C GLY A 384 -33.01 6.40 26.12
N ASP A 385 -34.22 6.41 26.69
CA ASP A 385 -34.90 5.20 27.17
C ASP A 385 -36.20 4.92 26.41
N ILE A 386 -36.45 3.66 26.10
CA ILE A 386 -37.60 3.21 25.30
C ILE A 386 -38.84 3.23 26.18
N GLY A 387 -39.68 4.26 25.99
CA GLY A 387 -40.90 4.48 26.77
C GLY A 387 -40.79 5.65 27.75
N ASN A 388 -39.68 6.38 27.77
CA ASN A 388 -39.54 7.64 28.50
C ASN A 388 -39.58 8.83 27.53
N GLU A 389 -40.32 9.88 27.87
CA GLU A 389 -40.39 11.12 27.07
C GLU A 389 -39.27 12.12 27.46
N ASN A 390 -38.71 12.01 28.67
CA ASN A 390 -37.69 12.93 29.22
C ASN A 390 -36.26 12.55 28.79
N ASN A 391 -36.04 12.39 27.48
CA ASN A 391 -34.73 12.08 26.92
C ASN A 391 -33.84 13.33 26.84
N THR A 392 -32.52 13.17 26.95
CA THR A 392 -31.60 14.31 27.15
C THR A 392 -30.25 14.16 26.46
N VAL A 393 -29.50 15.25 26.38
CA VAL A 393 -28.05 15.26 26.16
C VAL A 393 -27.37 15.83 27.40
N SER A 394 -26.48 15.05 28.02
CA SER A 394 -25.60 15.53 29.09
C SER A 394 -24.40 16.24 28.48
N VAL A 395 -24.06 17.42 28.98
CA VAL A 395 -22.83 18.17 28.67
C VAL A 395 -21.90 18.03 29.85
N ILE A 396 -20.79 17.33 29.67
CA ILE A 396 -19.77 17.05 30.69
C ILE A 396 -18.57 17.97 30.46
N ASP A 397 -18.08 18.60 31.53
CA ASP A 397 -16.81 19.33 31.55
C ASP A 397 -15.64 18.37 31.82
N THR A 398 -14.61 18.39 30.97
CA THR A 398 -13.52 17.39 30.99
C THR A 398 -12.41 17.66 32.00
N ILE A 399 -12.44 18.83 32.65
CA ILE A 399 -11.50 19.22 33.70
C ILE A 399 -12.03 18.75 35.05
N SER A 400 -13.30 19.04 35.34
CA SER A 400 -13.96 18.69 36.59
C SER A 400 -14.65 17.32 36.57
N ASN A 401 -14.80 16.69 35.39
CA ASN A 401 -15.52 15.44 35.17
C ASN A 401 -16.98 15.47 35.70
N ASN A 402 -17.66 16.61 35.57
CA ASN A 402 -19.05 16.78 36.01
C ASN A 402 -19.98 17.15 34.85
N VAL A 403 -21.25 16.75 34.94
CA VAL A 403 -22.31 17.26 34.07
C VAL A 403 -22.58 18.72 34.42
N ILE A 404 -22.26 19.64 33.51
CA ILE A 404 -22.44 21.09 33.65
C ILE A 404 -23.73 21.61 33.01
N ALA A 405 -24.35 20.85 32.12
CA ALA A 405 -25.68 21.14 31.57
C ALA A 405 -26.39 19.85 31.12
N THR A 406 -27.71 19.89 31.12
CA THR A 406 -28.58 18.82 30.59
C THR A 406 -29.56 19.45 29.61
N VAL A 407 -29.48 19.07 28.34
CA VAL A 407 -30.31 19.60 27.25
C VAL A 407 -31.45 18.62 26.97
N THR A 408 -32.71 19.06 27.02
CA THR A 408 -33.85 18.20 26.65
C THR A 408 -33.80 17.89 25.15
N ALA A 409 -33.70 16.61 24.79
CA ALA A 409 -33.49 16.14 23.43
C ALA A 409 -34.83 15.94 22.67
N GLY A 410 -34.80 15.23 21.55
CA GLY A 410 -35.99 14.57 20.99
C GLY A 410 -36.19 13.19 21.62
N GLY A 411 -37.14 12.42 21.08
CA GLY A 411 -37.39 11.05 21.53
C GLY A 411 -36.21 10.12 21.20
N ILE A 412 -35.71 9.40 22.20
CA ILE A 412 -34.67 8.35 22.10
C ILE A 412 -33.47 8.78 21.22
N PRO A 413 -32.58 9.67 21.72
CA PRO A 413 -31.39 10.10 20.99
C PRO A 413 -30.33 8.99 20.92
N TYR A 414 -29.86 8.68 19.71
CA TYR A 414 -28.81 7.70 19.42
C TYR A 414 -27.48 8.41 19.15
N GLY A 415 -27.13 8.66 17.88
CA GLY A 415 -25.88 9.27 17.48
C GLY A 415 -25.79 10.75 17.87
N VAL A 416 -24.56 11.19 18.14
CA VAL A 416 -24.21 12.59 18.39
C VAL A 416 -22.89 12.93 17.70
N ALA A 417 -22.81 14.12 17.08
CA ALA A 417 -21.59 14.61 16.45
C ALA A 417 -21.45 16.12 16.65
N VAL A 418 -20.20 16.59 16.85
CA VAL A 418 -19.86 18.01 16.97
C VAL A 418 -19.30 18.51 15.64
N THR A 419 -19.57 19.76 15.25
CA THR A 419 -18.91 20.38 14.09
C THR A 419 -17.41 20.60 14.32
N PRO A 420 -16.57 20.60 13.27
CA PRO A 420 -15.13 20.83 13.38
C PRO A 420 -14.73 22.17 14.01
N ASP A 421 -15.58 23.20 13.90
CA ASP A 421 -15.41 24.51 14.56
C ASP A 421 -15.84 24.52 16.03
N GLY A 422 -16.40 23.41 16.54
CA GLY A 422 -16.90 23.26 17.90
C GLY A 422 -18.18 24.03 18.23
N THR A 423 -18.86 24.67 17.27
CA THR A 423 -20.00 25.58 17.53
C THR A 423 -21.37 24.90 17.61
N LYS A 424 -21.56 23.77 16.92
CA LYS A 424 -22.84 23.04 16.87
C LYS A 424 -22.67 21.57 17.24
N VAL A 425 -23.72 21.00 17.84
CA VAL A 425 -23.85 19.55 18.05
C VAL A 425 -25.13 19.07 17.37
N TYR A 426 -25.01 18.03 16.54
CA TYR A 426 -26.12 17.36 15.87
C TYR A 426 -26.44 16.06 16.62
N VAL A 427 -27.73 15.80 16.86
CA VAL A 427 -28.22 14.66 17.65
C VAL A 427 -29.32 13.95 16.89
N ALA A 428 -29.13 12.67 16.58
CA ALA A 428 -30.12 11.84 15.90
C ALA A 428 -31.17 11.33 16.90
N ASN A 429 -32.41 11.85 16.85
CA ASN A 429 -33.50 11.45 17.74
C ASN A 429 -34.41 10.42 17.06
N TRP A 430 -34.10 9.13 17.26
CA TRP A 430 -34.76 8.00 16.61
C TRP A 430 -36.28 7.97 16.85
N GLY A 431 -36.70 8.25 18.09
CA GLY A 431 -38.09 8.14 18.54
C GLY A 431 -38.96 9.35 18.20
N SER A 432 -38.39 10.44 17.66
CA SER A 432 -39.15 11.64 17.28
C SER A 432 -38.94 12.09 15.83
N ASP A 433 -38.37 11.23 14.98
CA ASP A 433 -38.19 11.46 13.54
C ASP A 433 -37.53 12.82 13.20
N ASN A 434 -36.49 13.20 13.94
CA ASN A 434 -35.72 14.41 13.65
C ASN A 434 -34.28 14.38 14.19
N VAL A 435 -33.44 15.25 13.62
CA VAL A 435 -32.12 15.62 14.16
C VAL A 435 -32.23 16.95 14.89
N SER A 436 -31.82 17.00 16.16
CA SER A 436 -31.70 18.25 16.93
C SER A 436 -30.35 18.91 16.69
N ILE A 437 -30.33 20.25 16.67
CA ILE A 437 -29.11 21.06 16.51
C ILE A 437 -28.94 21.93 17.75
N ILE A 438 -27.89 21.68 18.54
CA ILE A 438 -27.58 22.38 19.79
C ILE A 438 -26.44 23.37 19.53
N ASP A 439 -26.61 24.62 19.97
CA ASP A 439 -25.52 25.61 20.03
C ASP A 439 -24.65 25.34 21.27
N THR A 440 -23.32 25.21 21.09
CA THR A 440 -22.40 24.82 22.18
C THR A 440 -22.09 25.94 23.17
N THR A 441 -22.41 27.19 22.83
CA THR A 441 -22.22 28.33 23.73
C THR A 441 -23.32 28.39 24.78
N SER A 442 -24.57 28.32 24.35
CA SER A 442 -25.77 28.42 25.19
C SER A 442 -26.32 27.08 25.66
N ASN A 443 -25.86 25.97 25.07
CA ASN A 443 -26.39 24.61 25.23
C ASN A 443 -27.89 24.48 24.92
N ASN A 444 -28.44 25.32 24.03
CA ASN A 444 -29.85 25.27 23.61
C ASN A 444 -30.02 24.66 22.22
N ILE A 445 -31.15 23.98 21.99
CA ILE A 445 -31.56 23.56 20.64
C ILE A 445 -31.97 24.80 19.84
N THR A 446 -31.28 25.04 18.74
CA THR A 446 -31.52 26.18 17.82
C THR A 446 -32.39 25.80 16.63
N ALA A 447 -32.35 24.53 16.20
CA ALA A 447 -33.15 24.01 15.09
C ALA A 447 -33.39 22.50 15.21
N ARG A 448 -34.35 21.99 14.43
CA ARG A 448 -34.58 20.56 14.20
C ARG A 448 -34.79 20.29 12.72
N VAL A 449 -34.28 19.16 12.23
CA VAL A 449 -34.40 18.72 10.83
C VAL A 449 -35.19 17.40 10.81
N ASN A 450 -36.33 17.38 10.13
CA ASN A 450 -37.19 16.17 10.08
C ASN A 450 -36.54 15.09 9.22
N ILE A 451 -36.30 13.92 9.81
CA ILE A 451 -35.67 12.74 9.18
C ILE A 451 -36.27 11.51 9.88
N THR A 452 -36.84 10.56 9.13
CA THR A 452 -37.50 9.39 9.74
C THR A 452 -36.50 8.43 10.37
N LYS A 453 -36.63 8.18 11.67
CA LYS A 453 -35.83 7.26 12.49
C LYS A 453 -34.32 7.32 12.22
N PRO A 454 -33.67 8.46 12.52
CA PRO A 454 -32.22 8.61 12.36
C PRO A 454 -31.49 7.84 13.47
N VAL A 455 -30.31 7.32 13.16
CA VAL A 455 -29.55 6.38 14.01
C VAL A 455 -28.14 6.90 14.26
N GLY A 456 -27.25 6.74 13.28
CA GLY A 456 -25.87 7.25 13.30
C GLY A 456 -25.80 8.64 12.65
N ILE A 457 -24.80 9.42 13.07
CA ILE A 457 -24.62 10.79 12.58
C ILE A 457 -23.14 11.17 12.59
N THR A 458 -22.70 11.90 11.56
CA THR A 458 -21.34 12.44 11.46
C THR A 458 -21.32 13.74 10.66
N VAL A 459 -20.32 14.58 10.89
CA VAL A 459 -20.13 15.87 10.19
C VAL A 459 -18.94 15.76 9.25
N SER A 460 -19.01 16.37 8.07
CA SER A 460 -17.86 16.43 7.14
C SER A 460 -16.67 17.19 7.76
N PRO A 461 -15.42 16.85 7.39
CA PRO A 461 -14.22 17.55 7.89
C PRO A 461 -14.22 19.06 7.64
N ASP A 462 -14.90 19.53 6.58
CA ASP A 462 -15.05 20.94 6.26
C ASP A 462 -16.25 21.63 6.97
N GLY A 463 -16.99 20.89 7.78
CA GLY A 463 -18.14 21.37 8.55
C GLY A 463 -19.40 21.70 7.74
N LYS A 464 -19.42 21.49 6.41
CA LYS A 464 -20.52 21.93 5.53
C LYS A 464 -21.68 20.94 5.39
N LYS A 465 -21.44 19.65 5.65
CA LYS A 465 -22.44 18.59 5.52
C LYS A 465 -22.55 17.76 6.80
N VAL A 466 -23.75 17.26 7.09
CA VAL A 466 -23.99 16.21 8.10
C VAL A 466 -24.59 15.00 7.40
N TYR A 467 -24.06 13.82 7.68
CA TYR A 467 -24.52 12.56 7.13
C TYR A 467 -25.24 11.78 8.23
N VAL A 468 -26.47 11.32 7.95
CA VAL A 468 -27.37 10.71 8.94
C VAL A 468 -27.92 9.39 8.40
N THR A 469 -27.67 8.28 9.09
CA THR A 469 -28.21 6.95 8.71
C THR A 469 -29.61 6.76 9.28
N ASN A 470 -30.48 6.14 8.49
CA ASN A 470 -31.91 6.05 8.80
C ASN A 470 -32.41 4.62 8.63
N VAL A 471 -33.27 4.16 9.54
CA VAL A 471 -33.89 2.80 9.50
C VAL A 471 -34.65 2.53 8.20
N SER A 472 -34.94 3.57 7.41
CA SER A 472 -35.48 3.48 6.05
C SER A 472 -34.46 3.03 4.98
N ASN A 473 -33.37 2.36 5.36
CA ASN A 473 -32.29 1.86 4.50
C ASN A 473 -31.66 2.94 3.60
N ASN A 474 -31.47 4.14 4.15
CA ASN A 474 -30.87 5.26 3.43
C ASN A 474 -30.01 6.16 4.33
N LEU A 475 -29.17 6.96 3.69
CA LEU A 475 -28.40 8.04 4.28
C LEU A 475 -28.98 9.39 3.83
N SER A 476 -29.27 10.29 4.77
CA SER A 476 -29.63 11.68 4.48
C SER A 476 -28.41 12.60 4.59
N VAL A 477 -28.33 13.59 3.70
CA VAL A 477 -27.28 14.62 3.67
C VAL A 477 -27.89 15.96 4.04
N ILE A 478 -27.51 16.55 5.18
CA ILE A 478 -27.95 17.87 5.63
C ILE A 478 -26.88 18.92 5.29
N ASP A 479 -27.28 20.06 4.74
CA ASP A 479 -26.43 21.26 4.61
C ASP A 479 -26.41 22.05 5.94
N THR A 480 -25.23 22.37 6.47
CA THR A 480 -25.10 23.03 7.79
C THR A 480 -25.29 24.54 7.80
N ALA A 481 -25.36 25.18 6.63
CA ALA A 481 -25.60 26.62 6.51
C ALA A 481 -27.09 26.94 6.63
N ASN A 482 -27.97 26.06 6.13
CA ASN A 482 -29.43 26.25 6.18
C ASN A 482 -30.20 25.17 6.96
N ASN A 483 -29.52 24.10 7.40
CA ASN A 483 -30.09 22.94 8.10
C ASN A 483 -31.18 22.20 7.30
N THR A 484 -31.00 22.05 5.98
CA THR A 484 -31.94 21.33 5.11
C THR A 484 -31.35 20.04 4.54
N VAL A 485 -32.20 19.02 4.32
CA VAL A 485 -31.80 17.79 3.62
C VAL A 485 -31.64 18.09 2.14
N THR A 486 -30.43 17.90 1.60
CA THR A 486 -30.07 18.19 0.20
C THR A 486 -29.99 16.93 -0.67
N ALA A 487 -29.78 15.76 -0.07
CA ALA A 487 -29.79 14.48 -0.77
C ALA A 487 -30.21 13.33 0.17
N THR A 488 -30.72 12.26 -0.43
CA THR A 488 -30.97 10.96 0.23
C THR A 488 -30.38 9.87 -0.66
N VAL A 489 -29.57 8.99 -0.08
CA VAL A 489 -28.83 7.93 -0.79
C VAL A 489 -29.27 6.58 -0.24
N ASN A 490 -29.76 5.67 -1.09
CA ASN A 490 -30.10 4.31 -0.67
C ASN A 490 -28.83 3.51 -0.34
N VAL A 491 -28.87 2.73 0.74
CA VAL A 491 -27.74 1.91 1.23
C VAL A 491 -28.21 0.47 1.50
N GLY A 492 -27.41 -0.32 2.23
CA GLY A 492 -27.81 -1.64 2.70
C GLY A 492 -28.93 -1.61 3.76
N SER A 493 -29.28 -2.78 4.28
CA SER A 493 -30.37 -2.90 5.26
C SER A 493 -29.91 -2.62 6.69
N ASP A 494 -30.77 -1.92 7.44
CA ASP A 494 -30.56 -1.51 8.84
C ASP A 494 -29.23 -0.75 9.05
N PRO A 495 -29.08 0.45 8.46
CA PRO A 495 -27.84 1.22 8.54
C PRO A 495 -27.65 1.84 9.94
N SER A 496 -26.45 1.66 10.49
CA SER A 496 -26.08 2.02 11.86
C SER A 496 -24.99 3.10 11.86
N GLY A 497 -23.72 2.73 12.00
CA GLY A 497 -22.60 3.68 12.04
C GLY A 497 -22.36 4.40 10.71
N VAL A 498 -21.92 5.66 10.79
CA VAL A 498 -21.48 6.44 9.63
C VAL A 498 -20.28 7.32 9.96
N ALA A 499 -19.29 7.34 9.06
CA ALA A 499 -18.10 8.19 9.16
C ALA A 499 -17.71 8.72 7.77
N VAL A 500 -17.02 9.87 7.76
CA VAL A 500 -16.49 10.50 6.53
C VAL A 500 -14.98 10.28 6.50
N THR A 501 -14.40 10.04 5.33
CA THR A 501 -12.94 10.01 5.20
C THR A 501 -12.33 11.39 5.55
N PRO A 502 -11.08 11.45 6.05
CA PRO A 502 -10.44 12.71 6.46
C PRO A 502 -10.33 13.76 5.34
N ASP A 503 -10.25 13.31 4.08
CA ASP A 503 -10.24 14.16 2.89
C ASP A 503 -11.65 14.64 2.44
N GLY A 504 -12.70 14.20 3.13
CA GLY A 504 -14.09 14.52 2.87
C GLY A 504 -14.70 13.86 1.63
N LYS A 505 -13.97 13.00 0.90
CA LYS A 505 -14.41 12.49 -0.42
C LYS A 505 -15.32 11.26 -0.35
N LYS A 506 -15.20 10.42 0.67
CA LYS A 506 -16.02 9.21 0.84
C LYS A 506 -16.78 9.25 2.17
N VAL A 507 -17.98 8.67 2.18
CA VAL A 507 -18.74 8.36 3.40
C VAL A 507 -18.94 6.85 3.48
N TYR A 508 -18.63 6.27 4.63
CA TYR A 508 -18.81 4.86 4.92
C TYR A 508 -20.06 4.70 5.78
N VAL A 509 -21.01 3.89 5.31
CA VAL A 509 -22.27 3.58 6.00
C VAL A 509 -22.30 2.09 6.31
N VAL A 510 -22.30 1.76 7.59
CA VAL A 510 -22.33 0.38 8.06
C VAL A 510 -23.77 -0.12 8.09
N ASN A 511 -24.04 -1.27 7.48
CA ASN A 511 -25.38 -1.83 7.34
C ASN A 511 -25.50 -3.13 8.14
N SER A 512 -26.11 -3.04 9.32
CA SER A 512 -26.19 -4.14 10.29
C SER A 512 -26.98 -5.33 9.77
N GLY A 513 -28.02 -5.08 8.97
CA GLY A 513 -28.92 -6.11 8.45
C GLY A 513 -28.41 -6.81 7.17
N SER A 514 -27.46 -6.20 6.45
CA SER A 514 -26.88 -6.77 5.23
C SER A 514 -25.40 -7.18 5.37
N ASN A 515 -24.84 -7.13 6.58
CA ASN A 515 -23.47 -7.53 6.91
C ASN A 515 -22.41 -6.93 5.97
N ASN A 516 -22.56 -5.64 5.65
CA ASN A 516 -21.70 -4.94 4.71
C ASN A 516 -21.62 -3.43 5.00
N VAL A 517 -20.71 -2.74 4.31
CA VAL A 517 -20.51 -1.30 4.38
C VAL A 517 -20.70 -0.70 3.00
N SER A 518 -21.61 0.26 2.87
CA SER A 518 -21.79 1.05 1.65
C SER A 518 -20.82 2.22 1.65
N VAL A 519 -20.04 2.37 0.58
CA VAL A 519 -19.10 3.49 0.39
C VAL A 519 -19.71 4.44 -0.62
N ILE A 520 -19.90 5.69 -0.22
CA ILE A 520 -20.58 6.74 -0.99
C ILE A 520 -19.57 7.82 -1.36
N ASP A 521 -19.53 8.21 -2.63
CA ASP A 521 -18.80 9.39 -3.09
C ASP A 521 -19.56 10.68 -2.73
N THR A 522 -18.90 11.64 -2.08
CA THR A 522 -19.56 12.83 -1.51
C THR A 522 -19.82 13.95 -2.52
N ALA A 523 -19.23 13.86 -3.72
CA ALA A 523 -19.46 14.80 -4.81
C ALA A 523 -20.74 14.46 -5.59
N SER A 524 -20.96 13.17 -5.88
CA SER A 524 -22.12 12.64 -6.60
C SER A 524 -23.27 12.18 -5.69
N ASN A 525 -22.99 11.88 -4.42
CA ASN A 525 -23.89 11.19 -3.48
C ASN A 525 -24.36 9.81 -4.00
N ILE A 526 -23.48 9.05 -4.65
CA ILE A 526 -23.74 7.71 -5.19
C ILE A 526 -22.93 6.66 -4.42
N VAL A 527 -23.52 5.49 -4.16
CA VAL A 527 -22.78 4.31 -3.64
C VAL A 527 -21.84 3.81 -4.73
N ILE A 528 -20.54 3.95 -4.51
CA ILE A 528 -19.46 3.56 -5.43
C ILE A 528 -18.88 2.17 -5.13
N ALA A 529 -19.06 1.66 -3.90
CA ALA A 529 -18.67 0.31 -3.53
C ALA A 529 -19.54 -0.23 -2.39
N THR A 530 -19.61 -1.55 -2.27
CA THR A 530 -20.19 -2.25 -1.11
C THR A 530 -19.19 -3.28 -0.64
N VAL A 531 -18.69 -3.13 0.59
CA VAL A 531 -17.62 -3.95 1.17
C VAL A 531 -18.24 -4.96 2.14
N PRO A 532 -17.96 -6.27 2.05
CA PRO A 532 -18.43 -7.23 3.05
C PRO A 532 -17.82 -6.94 4.43
N ALA A 533 -18.58 -7.19 5.49
CA ALA A 533 -18.13 -7.12 6.87
C ALA A 533 -18.44 -8.44 7.59
N GLY A 534 -18.16 -8.53 8.90
CA GLY A 534 -18.64 -9.63 9.72
C GLY A 534 -20.13 -9.56 10.01
N ASN A 535 -20.62 -10.41 10.91
CA ASN A 535 -22.05 -10.48 11.24
C ASN A 535 -22.48 -9.33 12.17
N THR A 536 -23.64 -8.73 11.89
CA THR A 536 -24.22 -7.60 12.63
C THR A 536 -23.22 -6.45 12.85
N PRO A 537 -22.68 -5.84 11.78
CA PRO A 537 -21.70 -4.76 11.90
C PRO A 537 -22.37 -3.48 12.42
N ARG A 538 -21.71 -2.71 13.30
CA ARG A 538 -22.31 -1.53 13.99
C ARG A 538 -21.53 -0.23 13.83
N ALA A 539 -20.24 -0.24 14.15
CA ALA A 539 -19.30 0.89 14.09
C ALA A 539 -19.83 2.26 14.61
N PHE A 540 -20.29 2.33 15.86
CA PHE A 540 -20.65 3.63 16.46
C PHE A 540 -19.41 4.39 16.97
N GLY A 541 -19.09 5.53 16.33
CA GLY A 541 -18.01 6.43 16.74
C GLY A 541 -17.15 6.90 15.57
N GLN A 542 -15.94 7.38 15.83
CA GLN A 542 -14.98 7.78 14.80
C GLN A 542 -14.17 6.56 14.36
N PHE A 543 -14.70 5.80 13.39
CA PHE A 543 -14.15 4.51 12.98
C PHE A 543 -13.22 4.54 11.77
N ILE A 544 -13.01 5.70 11.14
CA ILE A 544 -12.02 5.88 10.07
C ILE A 544 -10.81 6.60 10.67
N SER A 545 -9.61 6.08 10.48
CA SER A 545 -8.39 6.74 10.93
C SER A 545 -8.18 8.04 10.15
N GLY A 546 -7.60 9.03 10.82
CA GLY A 546 -6.92 10.10 10.10
C GLY A 546 -5.89 9.47 9.15
N SER A 547 -5.80 9.97 7.92
CA SER A 547 -4.50 10.00 7.27
C SER A 547 -3.58 10.74 8.24
N VAL A 548 -2.47 10.14 8.68
CA VAL A 548 -1.51 10.83 9.56
C VAL A 548 -1.00 12.03 8.80
N SER A 549 -1.63 13.19 9.04
CA SER A 549 -1.23 14.42 8.40
C SER A 549 0.08 14.79 9.02
N THR A 550 1.14 14.72 8.23
CA THR A 550 2.35 15.52 8.44
C THR A 550 2.05 16.99 8.09
N SER A 551 0.93 17.49 8.63
CA SER A 551 0.79 18.89 8.97
C SER A 551 2.01 19.22 9.82
N ALA A 552 2.81 20.18 9.36
CA ALA A 552 3.78 20.84 10.21
C ALA A 552 3.06 21.17 11.53
N ALA A 553 3.65 20.76 12.65
CA ALA A 553 3.04 20.94 13.96
C ALA A 553 2.55 22.40 14.11
N PRO A 554 1.39 22.64 14.73
CA PRO A 554 0.95 24.00 15.03
C PRO A 554 2.11 24.75 15.68
N ALA A 555 2.32 26.01 15.29
CA ALA A 555 3.29 26.87 15.93
C ALA A 555 2.80 27.23 17.35
N GLY A 556 2.91 26.27 18.27
CA GLY A 556 2.50 26.34 19.66
C GLY A 556 3.67 26.76 20.55
N PRO A 557 3.45 27.63 21.55
CA PRO A 557 4.51 28.12 22.42
C PRO A 557 4.83 27.17 23.59
N GLU A 558 6.10 27.19 23.99
CA GLU A 558 6.65 26.86 25.32
C GLU A 558 6.10 25.65 26.11
N CYS A 559 6.90 24.57 26.21
CA CYS A 559 6.78 23.59 27.30
C CYS A 559 7.32 24.18 28.62
N LYS A 560 6.45 24.47 29.60
CA LYS A 560 6.83 24.95 30.94
C LYS A 560 6.70 23.88 32.03
N GLU A 561 7.82 23.74 32.76
CA GLU A 561 8.03 23.24 34.12
C GLU A 561 7.37 21.95 34.63
N ILE A 562 8.21 21.07 35.19
CA ILE A 562 7.93 20.44 36.49
C ILE A 562 8.98 20.96 37.48
N LYS A 563 8.52 21.49 38.61
CA LYS A 563 9.34 21.82 39.77
C LYS A 563 9.36 20.60 40.71
N ASP A 564 10.56 20.17 41.11
CA ASP A 564 10.99 20.05 42.51
C ASP A 564 12.27 19.18 42.62
N TYR A 565 12.99 19.34 43.74
CA TYR A 565 14.27 18.73 44.13
C TYR A 565 15.58 19.35 43.57
N LEU A 566 16.41 19.81 44.52
CA LEU A 566 17.77 20.39 44.40
C LEU A 566 18.74 19.52 45.24
N PRO A 567 20.06 19.42 44.94
CA PRO A 567 21.02 20.50 45.28
C PRO A 567 22.20 20.71 44.31
N VAL A 568 22.93 21.81 44.57
CA VAL A 568 23.99 22.44 43.76
C VAL A 568 25.35 21.75 43.87
N TYR A 569 26.09 21.63 42.75
CA TYR A 569 27.54 21.39 42.73
C TYR A 569 28.25 22.28 41.69
N THR A 570 29.48 22.70 41.99
CA THR A 570 30.30 23.55 41.10
C THR A 570 31.69 22.95 40.89
N ASN A 571 31.99 22.52 39.66
CA ASN A 571 33.27 22.68 38.94
C ASN A 571 33.24 21.87 37.63
N GLY A 572 33.75 22.44 36.53
CA GLY A 572 33.67 21.83 35.19
C GLY A 572 34.44 20.50 35.06
N VAL A 573 33.84 19.55 34.37
CA VAL A 573 34.34 18.17 34.18
C VAL A 573 34.86 17.97 32.74
N ASN A 574 35.97 17.25 32.59
CA ASN A 574 36.40 16.71 31.29
C ASN A 574 35.65 15.40 31.02
N LEU A 575 34.74 15.40 30.05
CA LEU A 575 33.98 14.22 29.63
C LEU A 575 34.71 13.51 28.48
N ASN A 576 34.85 12.19 28.59
CA ASN A 576 35.45 11.36 27.54
C ASN A 576 34.37 10.48 26.91
N ILE A 577 33.95 10.83 25.69
CA ILE A 577 32.81 10.17 25.02
C ILE A 577 33.35 9.28 23.89
N ILE A 578 32.90 8.03 23.89
CA ILE A 578 33.34 6.96 22.96
C ILE A 578 32.14 6.59 22.09
N ASN A 579 32.17 6.91 20.79
CA ASN A 579 31.07 6.59 19.90
C ASN A 579 31.22 5.17 19.31
N LYS A 580 30.46 4.22 19.87
CA LYS A 580 30.36 2.82 19.38
C LYS A 580 29.03 2.48 18.70
N VAL A 581 28.20 3.47 18.38
CA VAL A 581 26.79 3.26 17.96
C VAL A 581 26.65 3.08 16.43
N GLY A 582 27.74 3.19 15.67
CA GLY A 582 27.71 3.05 14.20
C GLY A 582 27.16 4.27 13.46
N LYS A 583 26.92 5.40 14.15
CA LYS A 583 26.28 6.62 13.65
C LYS A 583 26.84 7.86 14.35
N ASP A 584 26.78 9.03 13.71
CA ASP A 584 27.24 10.31 14.30
C ASP A 584 26.36 10.75 15.49
N ILE A 585 26.98 11.34 16.52
CA ILE A 585 26.32 11.80 17.74
C ILE A 585 26.55 13.31 17.93
N LEU A 586 25.47 14.10 17.96
CA LEU A 586 25.50 15.51 18.33
C LEU A 586 25.21 15.67 19.83
N VAL A 587 26.18 16.19 20.57
CA VAL A 587 26.06 16.55 22.00
C VAL A 587 25.85 18.05 22.13
N VAL A 588 24.87 18.47 22.94
CA VAL A 588 24.46 19.87 23.13
C VAL A 588 24.36 20.18 24.61
N TRP A 589 25.10 21.20 25.07
CA TRP A 589 24.98 21.73 26.43
C TRP A 589 24.12 23.00 26.42
N THR A 590 23.19 23.08 27.37
CA THR A 590 22.25 24.20 27.51
C THR A 590 22.42 24.92 28.84
N LYS A 591 22.19 26.23 28.87
CA LYS A 591 22.20 27.00 30.13
C LYS A 591 20.94 26.69 30.94
N ALA A 592 21.07 26.46 32.24
CA ALA A 592 19.97 26.02 33.10
C ALA A 592 18.80 27.03 33.19
N ASP A 593 19.09 28.32 33.02
CA ASP A 593 18.12 29.42 33.11
C ASP A 593 17.42 29.77 31.79
N SER A 594 18.07 29.58 30.64
CA SER A 594 17.48 29.93 29.32
C SER A 594 17.15 28.73 28.43
N ARG A 595 17.69 27.54 28.72
CA ARG A 595 17.71 26.35 27.83
C ARG A 595 18.33 26.61 26.45
N GLU A 596 18.99 27.75 26.24
CA GLU A 596 19.69 28.03 24.98
C GLU A 596 20.95 27.14 24.86
N PRO A 597 21.25 26.62 23.65
CA PRO A 597 22.42 25.79 23.43
C PRO A 597 23.70 26.67 23.46
N VAL A 598 24.45 26.58 24.54
CA VAL A 598 25.68 27.37 24.77
C VAL A 598 26.86 26.77 24.00
N PHE A 599 26.90 25.44 23.87
CA PHE A 599 27.98 24.73 23.20
C PHE A 599 27.46 23.45 22.53
N LYS A 600 28.04 23.08 21.39
CA LYS A 600 27.68 21.89 20.62
C LYS A 600 28.93 21.18 20.11
N VAL A 601 28.96 19.86 20.20
CA VAL A 601 30.04 19.03 19.66
C VAL A 601 29.44 17.88 18.88
N ASN A 602 29.83 17.73 17.61
CA ASN A 602 29.57 16.52 16.85
C ASN A 602 30.71 15.51 17.10
N ILE A 603 30.35 14.26 17.32
CA ILE A 603 31.26 13.12 17.50
C ILE A 603 30.91 12.13 16.40
N LEU A 604 31.77 12.09 15.37
CA LEU A 604 31.57 11.25 14.20
C LEU A 604 31.64 9.77 14.59
N ASN A 605 31.07 8.90 13.75
CA ASN A 605 31.12 7.46 13.95
C ASN A 605 32.56 6.95 14.21
N GLU A 606 32.68 5.98 15.11
CA GLU A 606 33.95 5.35 15.56
C GLU A 606 34.99 6.30 16.19
N GLN A 607 34.64 7.58 16.47
CA GLN A 607 35.54 8.52 17.12
C GLN A 607 35.35 8.59 18.64
N ASN A 608 36.49 8.74 19.33
CA ASN A 608 36.56 9.06 20.74
C ASN A 608 36.94 10.53 20.89
N ARG A 609 36.20 11.30 21.69
CA ARG A 609 36.44 12.73 21.84
C ARG A 609 36.36 13.14 23.31
N THR A 610 37.45 13.69 23.82
CA THR A 610 37.46 14.42 25.09
C THR A 610 36.85 15.80 24.87
N VAL A 611 35.88 16.18 25.70
CA VAL A 611 35.24 17.49 25.67
C VAL A 611 35.36 18.12 27.05
N THR A 612 36.01 19.28 27.10
CA THR A 612 36.07 20.14 28.30
C THR A 612 34.83 21.02 28.35
N THR A 613 34.11 21.02 29.46
CA THR A 613 32.90 21.85 29.60
C THR A 613 33.25 23.32 29.88
N PRO A 614 32.53 24.30 29.30
CA PRO A 614 32.78 25.71 29.57
C PRO A 614 32.56 26.06 31.04
N THR A 615 33.46 26.86 31.62
CA THR A 615 33.34 27.32 33.01
C THR A 615 32.11 28.22 33.19
N GLY A 616 31.29 27.93 34.21
CA GLY A 616 30.10 28.72 34.56
C GLY A 616 28.75 28.13 34.13
N ILE A 617 28.72 26.92 33.57
CA ILE A 617 27.49 26.12 33.43
C ILE A 617 27.35 25.24 34.68
N VAL A 618 26.13 25.18 35.26
CA VAL A 618 25.91 24.66 36.63
C VAL A 618 25.19 23.31 36.67
N ASP A 619 24.57 22.88 35.56
CA ASP A 619 23.96 21.55 35.42
C ASP A 619 24.20 21.00 34.01
N GLU A 620 24.53 19.71 33.90
CA GLU A 620 24.85 19.03 32.63
C GLU A 620 23.72 18.10 32.19
N TYR A 621 23.09 18.43 31.06
CA TYR A 621 22.14 17.57 30.36
C TYR A 621 22.67 17.24 28.97
N ILE A 622 22.68 15.96 28.62
CA ILE A 622 23.03 15.50 27.27
C ILE A 622 21.75 15.16 26.52
N ARG A 623 21.47 15.92 25.46
CA ARG A 623 20.50 15.54 24.42
C ARG A 623 21.23 14.76 23.34
N ILE A 624 20.84 13.49 23.16
CA ILE A 624 21.20 12.70 21.98
C ILE A 624 20.05 12.84 20.98
N SER A 625 20.37 13.10 19.71
CA SER A 625 19.38 13.33 18.65
C SER A 625 19.66 12.42 17.47
N TYR A 626 18.78 11.45 17.23
CA TYR A 626 18.77 10.69 15.98
C TYR A 626 17.81 11.34 14.98
N PRO A 627 18.00 11.19 13.66
CA PRO A 627 17.17 11.87 12.67
C PRO A 627 15.70 11.42 12.58
N GLN A 628 15.29 10.35 13.28
CA GLN A 628 13.97 9.69 13.09
C GLN A 628 13.32 9.15 14.39
N GLU A 629 13.86 9.39 15.59
CA GLU A 629 13.30 8.81 16.84
C GLU A 629 13.18 9.82 18.00
N VAL A 630 12.37 9.45 19.00
CA VAL A 630 11.92 10.29 20.12
C VAL A 630 13.09 10.85 20.94
N CYS A 631 12.99 12.12 21.34
CA CYS A 631 14.03 12.83 22.10
C CYS A 631 14.07 12.39 23.57
N SER A 632 15.08 11.60 23.94
CA SER A 632 15.41 11.27 25.33
C SER A 632 16.42 12.26 25.92
N TRP A 633 16.16 12.73 27.15
CA TRP A 633 17.08 13.55 27.93
C TRP A 633 17.79 12.69 28.98
N TYR A 634 19.12 12.69 28.97
CA TYR A 634 19.92 11.93 29.93
C TYR A 634 20.55 12.87 30.96
N ARG A 635 20.35 12.55 32.24
CA ARG A 635 21.07 13.18 33.36
C ARG A 635 22.39 12.45 33.57
N VAL A 636 23.49 13.18 33.56
CA VAL A 636 24.80 12.62 33.97
C VAL A 636 24.86 12.58 35.50
N ILE A 637 25.17 11.43 36.08
CA ILE A 637 25.39 11.27 37.52
C ILE A 637 26.88 10.94 37.74
N GLN A 638 27.52 11.65 38.66
CA GLN A 638 28.94 11.48 38.96
C GLN A 638 29.17 10.21 39.78
N ALA A 639 29.86 9.21 39.22
CA ALA A 639 30.48 8.14 40.00
C ALA A 639 31.72 8.70 40.71
N THR A 640 31.67 8.83 42.04
CA THR A 640 32.82 9.29 42.82
C THR A 640 33.90 8.20 42.86
N ASN A 641 35.08 8.53 42.33
CA ASN A 641 36.34 7.78 42.43
C ASN A 641 36.52 6.47 41.62
N SER A 642 36.21 6.46 40.31
CA SER A 642 36.92 5.56 39.35
C SER A 642 36.73 5.84 37.84
N GLY A 643 36.55 7.10 37.41
CA GLY A 643 36.88 7.52 36.03
C GLY A 643 36.07 6.93 34.86
N HIS A 644 34.98 6.21 35.11
CA HIS A 644 34.07 5.69 34.09
C HIS A 644 32.60 5.97 34.44
N THR A 645 31.78 6.22 33.41
CA THR A 645 30.32 6.35 33.52
C THR A 645 29.68 5.24 32.71
N GLN A 646 28.89 4.38 33.37
CA GLN A 646 28.04 3.39 32.70
C GLN A 646 26.66 3.97 32.38
N LEU A 647 25.99 3.39 31.39
CA LEU A 647 24.59 3.63 31.06
C LEU A 647 23.81 2.37 31.42
N GLU A 648 22.79 2.51 32.26
CA GLU A 648 21.83 1.43 32.54
C GLU A 648 20.59 1.59 31.66
N SER A 649 20.15 0.50 31.04
CA SER A 649 18.84 0.38 30.38
C SER A 649 18.29 -1.02 30.62
N GLY A 650 17.06 -1.12 31.12
CA GLY A 650 16.45 -2.40 31.53
C GLY A 650 15.93 -3.26 30.39
N TYR A 651 16.84 -3.84 29.58
CA TYR A 651 16.55 -4.95 28.66
C TYR A 651 17.75 -5.92 28.62
N ASP A 652 17.47 -7.23 28.51
CA ASP A 652 18.43 -8.31 28.79
C ASP A 652 19.60 -8.42 27.80
N TYR A 653 20.84 -8.35 28.33
CA TYR A 653 22.06 -8.73 27.62
C TYR A 653 23.08 -9.37 28.58
N THR A 654 23.84 -10.36 28.10
CA THR A 654 24.96 -10.96 28.84
C THR A 654 26.18 -10.02 28.81
N VAL A 655 26.70 -9.64 29.98
CA VAL A 655 27.94 -8.85 30.12
C VAL A 655 29.11 -9.80 30.44
N THR A 656 30.27 -9.57 29.83
CA THR A 656 31.52 -10.31 30.16
C THR A 656 32.65 -9.32 30.37
N TYR A 657 33.29 -9.40 31.53
CA TYR A 657 34.37 -8.50 31.94
C TYR A 657 35.75 -9.01 31.54
N TYR A 658 36.67 -8.09 31.27
CA TYR A 658 38.05 -8.38 30.87
C TYR A 658 39.02 -7.41 31.58
N TRP A 659 40.15 -7.91 32.08
CA TRP A 659 41.24 -7.02 32.52
C TRP A 659 42.05 -6.52 31.32
N GLY A 660 42.25 -5.21 31.23
CA GLY A 660 43.19 -4.60 30.30
C GLY A 660 44.60 -4.52 30.90
N SER A 661 45.60 -5.03 30.19
CA SER A 661 47.01 -4.65 30.41
C SER A 661 47.65 -4.24 29.08
N ASN A 662 48.75 -3.49 29.15
CA ASN A 662 49.23 -2.60 28.08
C ASN A 662 49.84 -3.31 26.85
N GLY A 663 48.99 -3.96 26.04
CA GLY A 663 49.29 -4.43 24.70
C GLY A 663 49.02 -5.92 24.49
N THR A 664 48.21 -6.21 23.47
CA THR A 664 47.93 -7.55 22.90
C THR A 664 47.17 -8.55 23.77
N GLY A 665 45.83 -8.55 23.64
CA GLY A 665 44.94 -9.62 24.10
C GLY A 665 44.05 -9.26 25.31
N LEU A 666 42.81 -9.74 25.30
CA LEU A 666 41.85 -9.63 26.41
C LEU A 666 41.52 -11.05 26.91
N THR A 667 41.58 -11.28 28.23
CA THR A 667 41.19 -12.54 28.88
C THR A 667 40.02 -12.29 29.84
N PRO A 668 38.94 -13.11 29.83
CA PRO A 668 37.79 -12.89 30.71
C PRO A 668 38.10 -13.03 32.20
N ILE A 669 37.36 -12.32 33.04
CA ILE A 669 37.37 -12.46 34.51
C ILE A 669 36.41 -13.61 34.91
N PRO A 670 36.75 -14.50 35.85
CA PRO A 670 35.81 -15.48 36.41
C PRO A 670 34.73 -14.82 37.27
N ASP A 671 33.49 -15.31 37.20
CA ASP A 671 32.33 -14.74 37.90
C ASP A 671 32.51 -14.58 39.43
N SER A 672 33.41 -15.36 40.05
CA SER A 672 33.75 -15.25 41.48
C SER A 672 34.53 -13.99 41.86
N GLU A 673 34.99 -13.19 40.89
CA GLU A 673 35.72 -11.94 41.09
C GLU A 673 35.01 -10.73 40.46
N ALA A 674 33.77 -10.90 39.96
CA ALA A 674 32.92 -9.79 39.53
C ALA A 674 32.41 -9.01 40.78
N PRO A 675 32.35 -7.67 40.74
CA PRO A 675 31.62 -6.89 41.75
C PRO A 675 30.12 -7.25 41.74
N GLU A 676 29.49 -7.30 42.92
CA GLU A 676 28.02 -7.45 43.07
C GLU A 676 27.24 -6.28 42.46
#